data_AF-A0A6H2DT15-F1
#
_entry.id   AF-A0A6H2DT15-F1
#
_cell.length_a   1.000
_cell.length_b   1.000
_cell.length_c   1.000
_cell.angle_alpha   90.00
_cell.angle_beta   90.00
_cell.angle_gamma   90.00
#
_symmetry.space_group_name_H-M   'P 1'
#
loop_
_entity.id
_entity.type
_entity.pdbx_description
1 polymer ?
#
loop_
_entity_poly.entity_id
_entity_poly.type
_entity_poly.pdbx_seq_one_letter_code
_entity_poly.pdbx_strand_id
1 'polypeptide(L)'
;MLQPKSIKKNKIHIFKNFYFSDLIVSFLIFVISISLGWFVVPASVPYRDLISIGVIIVLFSLLAILLIFVPTWNMRIWQFLIYFLKYLLENKKYKFNSPSANTSKINIYKSIEKNGIIKLKKKNLLLKVIEFDGKNIWIQNQNERQIFLNSFVSILNILDFKISFVKTNKNFNYETNIESLNKQIEDLIQHKDVKNEDYNAFYNYLYKSWEEISSMNVFESYDQYFVVLYAEDEEKLLQNEEIIIDEFEKLFIYTQSLDQLKTLKFLQSFVGKSTEKELSEKDFENLDNLLKVKKAQFFFNKFKIDDEFYKISTISEYSLNLNIAWANSFFNCDSSWVIWHLNPIEESDYEKILNKADNNIKTSMSFNNTSIYRTKKDLQQVEALNETMHLVNSEGQKLFDSSLFFLTKKENWNQLKKELDAKLYKEIKLEKCKPNPLLFRQMDAFQNLQFGANEKLNENVQFVSRNISYSWPFSFEKNIDKNSFILGKNNQKAAILDIWKRDEKHTNSNCVFFGTSGQGKTSSIKKLILDSYIKQNASVLILDPQREYTSFSSFLNTSLIDLSSNNMSLNPLQISASLVDNQKNNNLFLINSQIQMFLQWIKILNGNLDEEKELILTMAIKNMYKKYGFYDSNINLLELKNHQFPIIDHLIREIRLLEFKNEQEEKIYFESKIKIQNWFITNFTNNGLYQKMFNNHTTIDFLNNFTIIDTKTFVENNSVEFVNASFFLIIFLIQNKINKNFINNKKFILVIDELHKFIDSNNLTTLNFIFQTTKTIRKFNGSIILSTQNINDFALSKDLINKTQAILKNMQYKFFLHLPGDDIKMINQIFNPLSNAENEETNLLNKFDSQFVLNAKRGQLLLLSSFNEKNFLRVNYNEYEKEVILN
;
A
#
# COMPACT_ATOMS: atom_id res chain seq x y z
N MET A 1 -19.07 -9.66 17.97
CA MET A 1 -19.47 -8.54 18.86
C MET A 1 -20.98 -8.46 18.83
N LEU A 2 -21.68 -8.26 19.94
CA LEU A 2 -23.14 -8.15 19.87
C LEU A 2 -23.58 -6.75 19.44
N GLN A 3 -24.63 -6.70 18.63
CA GLN A 3 -25.28 -5.47 18.17
C GLN A 3 -26.79 -5.62 18.38
N PRO A 4 -27.41 -4.84 19.27
CA PRO A 4 -28.85 -4.88 19.42
C PRO A 4 -29.52 -4.39 18.13
N LYS A 5 -30.75 -4.87 17.88
CA LYS A 5 -31.61 -4.22 16.88
C LYS A 5 -31.85 -2.76 17.27
N SER A 6 -32.33 -1.94 16.34
CA SER A 6 -32.56 -0.51 16.58
C SER A 6 -33.27 -0.24 17.91
N ILE A 7 -32.53 0.41 18.81
CA ILE A 7 -32.91 0.68 20.20
C ILE A 7 -34.06 1.68 20.23
N LYS A 8 -33.97 2.78 19.45
CA LYS A 8 -35.03 3.80 19.36
C LYS A 8 -36.31 3.28 18.70
N LYS A 9 -36.22 2.32 17.78
CA LYS A 9 -37.37 1.78 17.02
C LYS A 9 -37.96 0.52 17.65
N ASN A 10 -37.48 0.11 18.81
CA ASN A 10 -37.97 -1.09 19.46
C ASN A 10 -39.43 -0.90 19.88
N LYS A 11 -40.32 -1.77 19.40
CA LYS A 11 -41.77 -1.68 19.61
C LYS A 11 -42.25 -2.90 20.38
N ILE A 12 -43.25 -2.69 21.23
CA ILE A 12 -43.90 -3.77 21.97
C ILE A 12 -44.65 -4.68 20.99
N HIS A 13 -44.34 -5.98 21.02
CA HIS A 13 -45.06 -7.02 20.30
C HIS A 13 -46.17 -7.60 21.17
N ILE A 14 -47.42 -7.40 20.76
CA ILE A 14 -48.60 -7.90 21.49
C ILE A 14 -48.92 -9.34 21.10
N PHE A 15 -48.89 -9.65 19.79
CA PHE A 15 -49.15 -10.99 19.28
C PHE A 15 -48.41 -11.25 17.97
N LYS A 16 -47.50 -12.23 17.94
CA LYS A 16 -46.64 -12.50 16.78
C LYS A 16 -45.94 -11.21 16.30
N ASN A 17 -46.31 -10.67 15.13
CA ASN A 17 -45.71 -9.46 14.55
C ASN A 17 -46.58 -8.20 14.75
N PHE A 18 -47.66 -8.25 15.56
CA PHE A 18 -48.54 -7.11 15.84
C PHE A 18 -47.98 -6.14 16.87
N TYR A 19 -47.89 -4.87 16.46
CA TYR A 19 -47.47 -3.73 17.26
C TYR A 19 -48.69 -2.95 17.76
N PHE A 20 -48.48 -2.12 18.78
CA PHE A 20 -49.53 -1.22 19.29
C PHE A 20 -50.08 -0.26 18.22
N SER A 21 -49.24 0.22 17.29
CA SER A 21 -49.70 1.02 16.15
C SER A 21 -50.70 0.29 15.25
N ASP A 22 -50.61 -1.03 15.18
CA ASP A 22 -51.51 -1.84 14.36
C ASP A 22 -52.89 -1.97 15.01
N LEU A 23 -52.98 -1.89 16.34
CA LEU A 23 -54.26 -1.80 17.04
C LEU A 23 -54.98 -0.49 16.71
N ILE A 24 -54.25 0.63 16.65
CA ILE A 24 -54.81 1.93 16.27
C ILE A 24 -55.37 1.86 14.84
N VAL A 25 -54.61 1.28 13.90
CA VAL A 25 -55.07 1.10 12.52
C VAL A 25 -56.24 0.13 12.46
N SER A 26 -56.21 -0.96 13.22
CA SER A 26 -57.32 -1.91 13.30
C SER A 26 -58.60 -1.27 13.85
N PHE A 27 -58.47 -0.39 14.84
CA PHE A 27 -59.58 0.39 15.39
C PHE A 27 -60.14 1.38 14.37
N LEU A 28 -59.27 2.09 13.65
CA LEU A 28 -59.68 2.96 12.53
C LEU A 28 -60.42 2.18 11.45
N ILE A 29 -59.90 1.02 11.05
CA ILE A 29 -60.57 0.13 10.09
C ILE A 29 -61.96 -0.25 10.61
N PHE A 30 -62.07 -0.65 11.88
CA PHE A 30 -63.34 -1.00 12.50
C PHE A 30 -64.35 0.16 12.49
N VAL A 31 -63.94 1.36 12.88
CA VAL A 31 -64.79 2.56 12.86
C VAL A 31 -65.23 2.91 11.43
N ILE A 32 -64.32 2.85 10.46
CA ILE A 32 -64.63 3.09 9.04
C ILE A 32 -65.62 2.05 8.52
N SER A 33 -65.40 0.78 8.84
CA SER A 33 -66.29 -0.32 8.43
C SER A 33 -67.69 -0.15 9.02
N ILE A 34 -67.81 0.22 10.30
CA ILE A 34 -69.11 0.51 10.95
C ILE A 34 -69.78 1.70 10.27
N SER A 35 -69.07 2.82 10.13
CA SER A 35 -69.64 4.03 9.54
C SER A 35 -70.16 3.75 8.13
N LEU A 36 -69.33 3.18 7.26
CA LEU A 36 -69.75 2.88 5.89
C LEU A 36 -70.85 1.83 5.85
N GLY A 37 -70.73 0.74 6.60
CA GLY A 37 -71.72 -0.33 6.58
C GLY A 37 -73.11 0.09 7.11
N TRP A 38 -73.19 1.01 8.07
CA TRP A 38 -74.46 1.48 8.64
C TRP A 38 -75.18 2.52 7.76
N PHE A 39 -74.43 3.33 7.01
CA PHE A 39 -74.96 4.38 6.14
C PHE A 39 -75.21 3.93 4.69
N VAL A 40 -74.53 2.88 4.22
CA VAL A 40 -74.69 2.38 2.84
C VAL A 40 -76.01 1.64 2.62
N VAL A 41 -76.60 1.04 3.66
CA VAL A 41 -77.88 0.31 3.55
C VAL A 41 -79.05 1.27 3.83
N PRO A 42 -79.91 1.58 2.84
CA PRO A 42 -81.05 2.47 3.02
C PRO A 42 -82.03 1.97 4.08
N ALA A 43 -82.68 2.90 4.78
CA ALA A 43 -83.66 2.56 5.83
C ALA A 43 -84.89 1.79 5.33
N SER A 44 -85.13 1.78 4.01
CA SER A 44 -86.26 1.10 3.36
C SER A 44 -86.04 -0.40 3.10
N VAL A 45 -84.86 -0.95 3.40
CA VAL A 45 -84.52 -2.36 3.12
C VAL A 45 -84.98 -3.28 4.26
N PRO A 46 -85.72 -4.39 3.99
CA PRO A 46 -86.07 -5.38 5.01
C PRO A 46 -84.82 -6.06 5.58
N TYR A 47 -84.80 -6.37 6.89
CA TYR A 47 -83.64 -6.94 7.58
C TYR A 47 -82.37 -6.06 7.50
N ARG A 48 -82.55 -4.73 7.40
CA ARG A 48 -81.48 -3.73 7.29
C ARG A 48 -80.32 -4.00 8.24
N ASP A 49 -80.59 -4.28 9.51
CA ASP A 49 -79.55 -4.42 10.53
C ASP A 49 -78.64 -5.62 10.27
N LEU A 50 -79.24 -6.77 9.87
CA LEU A 50 -78.50 -7.97 9.51
C LEU A 50 -77.65 -7.76 8.24
N ILE A 51 -78.22 -7.08 7.24
CA ILE A 51 -77.50 -6.76 6.00
C ILE A 51 -76.37 -5.77 6.28
N SER A 52 -76.60 -4.77 7.13
CA SER A 52 -75.59 -3.78 7.53
C SER A 52 -74.44 -4.46 8.28
N ILE A 53 -74.74 -5.36 9.22
CA ILE A 53 -73.72 -6.17 9.92
C ILE A 53 -72.91 -7.02 8.92
N GLY A 54 -73.58 -7.66 7.96
CA GLY A 54 -72.92 -8.41 6.89
C GLY A 54 -71.96 -7.54 6.07
N VAL A 55 -72.39 -6.34 5.66
CA VAL A 55 -71.57 -5.37 4.94
C VAL A 55 -70.38 -4.90 5.78
N ILE A 56 -70.57 -4.65 7.08
CA ILE A 56 -69.49 -4.26 8.01
C ILE A 56 -68.42 -5.35 8.06
N ILE A 57 -68.82 -6.62 8.21
CA ILE A 57 -67.87 -7.75 8.27
C ILE A 57 -67.08 -7.86 6.96
N VAL A 58 -67.75 -7.75 5.82
CA VAL A 58 -67.09 -7.79 4.51
C VAL A 58 -66.11 -6.62 4.35
N LEU A 59 -66.53 -5.39 4.66
CA LEU A 59 -65.66 -4.21 4.61
C LEU A 59 -64.46 -4.34 5.54
N PHE A 60 -64.67 -4.83 6.76
CA PHE A 60 -63.59 -5.06 7.72
C PHE A 60 -62.60 -6.09 7.18
N SER A 61 -63.09 -7.20 6.62
CA SER A 61 -62.25 -8.25 6.05
C SER A 61 -61.40 -7.76 4.86
N LEU A 62 -61.98 -6.93 3.99
CA LEU A 62 -61.28 -6.31 2.86
C LEU A 62 -60.19 -5.34 3.34
N LEU A 63 -60.51 -4.49 4.32
CA LEU A 63 -59.56 -3.52 4.86
C LEU A 63 -58.51 -4.16 5.78
N ALA A 64 -58.80 -5.30 6.42
CA ALA A 64 -57.85 -6.03 7.26
C ALA A 64 -56.60 -6.49 6.50
N ILE A 65 -56.64 -6.59 5.17
CA ILE A 65 -55.46 -6.81 4.31
C ILE A 65 -54.38 -5.76 4.60
N LEU A 66 -54.75 -4.52 4.93
CA LEU A 66 -53.80 -3.45 5.27
C LEU A 66 -52.90 -3.77 6.47
N LEU A 67 -53.37 -4.65 7.36
CA LEU A 67 -52.62 -5.11 8.53
C LEU A 67 -51.61 -6.22 8.18
N ILE A 68 -51.61 -6.79 6.97
CA ILE A 68 -50.64 -7.84 6.63
C ILE A 68 -49.22 -7.28 6.65
N PHE A 69 -48.32 -7.98 7.35
CA PHE A 69 -46.89 -7.71 7.35
C PHE A 69 -46.24 -8.41 6.17
N VAL A 70 -45.51 -7.65 5.34
CA VAL A 70 -44.81 -8.16 4.16
C VAL A 70 -43.32 -8.32 4.51
N PRO A 71 -42.80 -9.55 4.67
CA PRO A 71 -41.43 -9.78 5.13
C PRO A 71 -40.35 -9.23 4.19
N THR A 72 -40.61 -9.21 2.88
CA THR A 72 -39.66 -8.75 1.86
C THR A 72 -39.37 -7.25 1.93
N TRP A 73 -40.32 -6.45 2.43
CA TRP A 73 -40.19 -5.00 2.56
C TRP A 73 -40.01 -4.56 4.01
N ASN A 74 -40.05 -5.51 4.96
CA ASN A 74 -40.01 -5.27 6.40
C ASN A 74 -41.05 -4.22 6.88
N MET A 75 -42.21 -4.16 6.22
CA MET A 75 -43.26 -3.17 6.51
C MET A 75 -44.65 -3.77 6.31
N ARG A 76 -45.67 -3.11 6.88
CA ARG A 76 -47.08 -3.46 6.65
C ARG A 76 -47.64 -2.78 5.41
N ILE A 77 -48.69 -3.35 4.85
CA ILE A 77 -49.35 -2.80 3.65
C ILE A 77 -49.86 -1.37 3.90
N TRP A 78 -50.35 -1.05 5.11
CA TRP A 78 -50.75 0.32 5.44
C TRP A 78 -49.56 1.32 5.39
N GLN A 79 -48.38 0.92 5.85
CA GLN A 79 -47.17 1.76 5.80
C GLN A 79 -46.73 1.99 4.36
N PHE A 80 -46.75 0.91 3.57
CA PHE A 80 -46.50 0.96 2.14
C PHE A 80 -47.45 1.93 1.43
N LEU A 81 -48.75 1.89 1.77
CA LEU A 81 -49.77 2.75 1.19
C LEU A 81 -49.53 4.22 1.53
N ILE A 82 -49.11 4.54 2.76
CA ILE A 82 -48.72 5.90 3.14
C ILE A 82 -47.55 6.40 2.29
N TYR A 83 -46.50 5.58 2.12
CA TYR A 83 -45.37 5.95 1.27
C TYR A 83 -45.76 6.10 -0.20
N PHE A 84 -46.64 5.23 -0.69
CA PHE A 84 -47.20 5.33 -2.03
C PHE A 84 -47.99 6.63 -2.24
N LEU A 85 -48.88 6.98 -1.30
CA LEU A 85 -49.64 8.24 -1.35
C LEU A 85 -48.72 9.46 -1.29
N LYS A 86 -47.74 9.46 -0.37
CA LYS A 86 -46.73 10.53 -0.28
C LYS A 86 -45.99 10.68 -1.61
N TYR A 87 -45.53 9.59 -2.19
CA TYR A 87 -44.88 9.59 -3.51
C TYR A 87 -45.81 10.10 -4.61
N LEU A 88 -47.11 9.79 -4.57
CA LEU A 88 -48.05 10.30 -5.57
C LEU A 88 -48.15 11.83 -5.54
N LEU A 89 -48.17 12.41 -4.34
CA LEU A 89 -48.29 13.86 -4.10
C LEU A 89 -46.99 14.64 -4.37
N GLU A 90 -45.83 13.99 -4.28
CA GLU A 90 -44.54 14.64 -4.52
C GLU A 90 -44.27 14.91 -6.01
N ASN A 91 -43.55 16.02 -6.27
CA ASN A 91 -43.10 16.33 -7.61
C ASN A 91 -41.94 15.42 -8.04
N LYS A 92 -42.14 14.69 -9.15
CA LYS A 92 -41.24 13.62 -9.61
C LYS A 92 -40.31 14.06 -10.73
N LYS A 93 -40.64 15.12 -11.46
CA LYS A 93 -39.95 15.51 -12.70
C LYS A 93 -39.48 16.95 -12.59
N TYR A 94 -38.18 17.13 -12.75
CA TYR A 94 -37.53 18.44 -12.75
C TYR A 94 -36.80 18.65 -14.08
N LYS A 95 -36.87 19.86 -14.62
CA LYS A 95 -36.23 20.25 -15.89
C LYS A 95 -35.46 21.55 -15.75
N PHE A 96 -34.38 21.69 -16.53
CA PHE A 96 -33.49 22.85 -16.51
C PHE A 96 -34.19 24.22 -16.64
N ASN A 97 -35.17 24.35 -17.55
CA ASN A 97 -35.87 25.61 -17.85
C ASN A 97 -37.34 25.64 -17.36
N SER A 98 -37.73 24.76 -16.43
CA SER A 98 -39.11 24.79 -15.91
C SER A 98 -39.27 25.91 -14.87
N PRO A 99 -40.35 26.72 -14.93
CA PRO A 99 -40.63 27.75 -13.93
C PRO A 99 -41.07 27.15 -12.58
N SER A 100 -41.87 26.08 -12.58
CA SER A 100 -42.39 25.45 -11.36
C SER A 100 -41.50 24.33 -10.82
N ALA A 101 -40.89 23.53 -11.70
CA ALA A 101 -40.12 22.34 -11.35
C ALA A 101 -38.66 22.43 -11.85
N ASN A 102 -37.98 23.52 -11.48
CA ASN A 102 -36.59 23.73 -11.86
C ASN A 102 -35.63 22.77 -11.12
N THR A 103 -34.59 22.29 -11.79
CA THR A 103 -33.57 21.42 -11.18
C THR A 103 -32.73 22.14 -10.12
N SER A 104 -32.64 23.48 -10.13
CA SER A 104 -32.03 24.26 -9.05
C SER A 104 -32.72 24.09 -7.69
N LYS A 105 -34.01 23.71 -7.67
CA LYS A 105 -34.75 23.44 -6.42
C LYS A 105 -34.31 22.15 -5.72
N ILE A 106 -33.59 21.27 -6.43
CA ILE A 106 -33.00 20.05 -5.87
C ILE A 106 -31.67 20.37 -5.18
N ASN A 107 -30.96 21.42 -5.61
CA ASN A 107 -29.73 21.85 -4.98
C ASN A 107 -30.02 22.50 -3.62
N ILE A 108 -29.42 21.98 -2.57
CA ILE A 108 -29.53 22.50 -1.20
C ILE A 108 -28.37 23.39 -0.78
N TYR A 109 -27.30 23.47 -1.58
CA TYR A 109 -26.11 24.25 -1.29
C TYR A 109 -26.25 25.68 -1.83
N LYS A 110 -25.86 26.68 -1.04
CA LYS A 110 -25.92 28.10 -1.36
C LYS A 110 -24.60 28.56 -2.00
N SER A 111 -23.51 28.45 -1.24
CA SER A 111 -22.18 28.95 -1.61
C SER A 111 -21.06 28.06 -1.08
N ILE A 112 -19.87 28.17 -1.67
CA ILE A 112 -18.62 27.58 -1.16
C ILE A 112 -17.62 28.72 -0.93
N GLU A 113 -17.03 28.79 0.25
CA GLU A 113 -16.03 29.78 0.60
C GLU A 113 -14.62 29.37 0.14
N LYS A 114 -13.65 30.31 0.18
CA LYS A 114 -12.27 30.05 -0.29
C LYS A 114 -11.60 28.89 0.44
N ASN A 115 -11.86 28.79 1.75
CA ASN A 115 -11.40 27.72 2.63
C ASN A 115 -12.22 26.42 2.47
N GLY A 116 -13.15 26.32 1.50
CA GLY A 116 -13.95 25.13 1.23
C GLY A 116 -15.20 24.94 2.09
N ILE A 117 -15.57 25.92 2.94
CA ILE A 117 -16.80 25.82 3.75
C ILE A 117 -18.03 25.91 2.85
N ILE A 118 -18.96 24.97 3.01
CA ILE A 118 -20.22 24.91 2.27
C ILE A 118 -21.34 25.49 3.13
N LYS A 119 -22.03 26.50 2.61
CA LYS A 119 -23.24 27.06 3.25
C LYS A 119 -24.49 26.45 2.63
N LEU A 120 -25.43 25.97 3.46
CA LEU A 120 -26.72 25.47 2.96
C LEU A 120 -27.71 26.61 2.69
N LYS A 121 -28.64 26.42 1.75
CA LYS A 121 -29.72 27.38 1.45
C LYS A 121 -30.76 27.45 2.56
N LYS A 122 -30.96 26.35 3.28
CA LYS A 122 -31.97 26.19 4.32
C LYS A 122 -31.29 25.69 5.58
N LYS A 123 -31.62 26.32 6.71
CA LYS A 123 -31.00 26.15 8.04
C LYS A 123 -29.57 26.69 8.10
N ASN A 124 -29.19 27.18 9.28
CA ASN A 124 -27.86 27.71 9.54
C ASN A 124 -26.90 26.55 9.85
N LEU A 125 -26.63 25.72 8.84
CA LEU A 125 -25.72 24.58 8.95
C LEU A 125 -24.62 24.74 7.91
N LEU A 126 -23.39 24.63 8.37
CA LEU A 126 -22.16 24.71 7.61
C LEU A 126 -21.55 23.32 7.50
N LEU A 127 -20.91 23.05 6.36
CA LEU A 127 -20.21 21.79 6.12
C LEU A 127 -18.76 22.04 5.74
N LYS A 128 -17.88 21.16 6.20
CA LYS A 128 -16.49 21.09 5.75
C LYS A 128 -16.18 19.66 5.32
N VAL A 129 -15.38 19.51 4.28
CA VAL A 129 -15.01 18.20 3.74
C VAL A 129 -13.50 18.02 3.83
N ILE A 130 -13.09 16.88 4.37
CA ILE A 130 -11.69 16.47 4.48
C ILE A 130 -11.53 15.16 3.72
N GLU A 131 -10.60 15.10 2.77
CA GLU A 131 -10.14 13.87 2.12
C GLU A 131 -9.13 13.18 3.03
N PHE A 132 -9.16 11.85 3.12
CA PHE A 132 -8.17 11.11 3.89
C PHE A 132 -7.77 9.80 3.20
N ASP A 133 -6.54 9.37 3.43
CA ASP A 133 -6.03 8.12 2.88
C ASP A 133 -6.56 6.91 3.67
N GLY A 134 -6.90 5.83 2.97
CA GLY A 134 -7.23 4.58 3.64
C GLY A 134 -6.00 3.92 4.25
N LYS A 135 -6.22 3.04 5.23
CA LYS A 135 -5.18 2.28 5.93
C LYS A 135 -5.63 0.84 6.11
N ASN A 136 -4.85 -0.11 5.61
CA ASN A 136 -5.19 -1.53 5.68
C ASN A 136 -4.67 -2.18 6.96
N ILE A 137 -5.43 -2.03 8.04
CA ILE A 137 -5.10 -2.63 9.35
C ILE A 137 -5.35 -4.14 9.40
N TRP A 138 -6.02 -4.70 8.39
CA TRP A 138 -6.44 -6.10 8.41
C TRP A 138 -5.30 -7.08 8.09
N ILE A 139 -4.22 -6.56 7.50
CA ILE A 139 -2.97 -7.28 7.22
C ILE A 139 -2.01 -7.21 8.42
N GLN A 140 -2.23 -6.29 9.36
CA GLN A 140 -1.35 -6.06 10.51
C GLN A 140 -1.50 -7.12 11.61
N ASN A 141 -0.56 -7.11 12.55
CA ASN A 141 -0.58 -8.05 13.69
C ASN A 141 -1.77 -7.76 14.60
N GLN A 142 -2.23 -8.76 15.35
CA GLN A 142 -3.44 -8.65 16.16
C GLN A 142 -3.36 -7.48 17.16
N ASN A 143 -2.21 -7.29 17.82
CA ASN A 143 -1.99 -6.18 18.75
C ASN A 143 -1.99 -4.82 18.07
N GLU A 144 -1.23 -4.66 16.98
CA GLU A 144 -1.19 -3.38 16.24
C GLU A 144 -2.58 -2.99 15.75
N ARG A 145 -3.31 -3.97 15.21
CA ARG A 145 -4.70 -3.81 14.80
C ARG A 145 -5.59 -3.42 15.98
N GLN A 146 -5.44 -4.06 17.15
CA GLN A 146 -6.24 -3.75 18.33
C GLN A 146 -5.91 -2.36 18.89
N ILE A 147 -4.63 -1.97 18.92
CA ILE A 147 -4.18 -0.62 19.30
C ILE A 147 -4.82 0.42 18.38
N PHE A 148 -4.78 0.20 17.07
CA PHE A 148 -5.41 1.08 16.09
C PHE A 148 -6.93 1.19 16.32
N LEU A 149 -7.62 0.06 16.44
CA LEU A 149 -9.07 0.02 16.64
C LEU A 149 -9.48 0.72 17.95
N ASN A 150 -8.75 0.49 19.05
CA ASN A 150 -9.02 1.15 20.33
C ASN A 150 -8.72 2.65 20.29
N SER A 151 -7.68 3.05 19.55
CA SER A 151 -7.38 4.46 19.32
C SER A 151 -8.53 5.12 18.54
N PHE A 152 -9.04 4.47 17.50
CA PHE A 152 -10.20 4.97 16.76
C PHE A 152 -11.51 4.97 17.58
N VAL A 153 -11.69 4.04 18.53
CA VAL A 153 -12.78 4.13 19.53
C VAL A 153 -12.66 5.40 20.34
N SER A 154 -11.45 5.75 20.77
CA SER A 154 -11.19 6.96 21.56
C SER A 154 -11.52 8.22 20.76
N ILE A 155 -11.19 8.26 19.47
CA ILE A 155 -11.57 9.35 18.55
C ILE A 155 -13.08 9.49 18.49
N LEU A 156 -13.81 8.39 18.26
CA LEU A 156 -15.28 8.43 18.23
C LEU A 156 -15.87 8.91 19.56
N ASN A 157 -15.29 8.51 20.70
CA ASN A 157 -15.78 8.95 22.00
C ASN A 157 -15.58 10.46 22.26
N ILE A 158 -14.63 11.12 21.58
CA ILE A 158 -14.45 12.57 21.71
C ILE A 158 -15.53 13.33 20.92
N LEU A 159 -16.04 12.77 19.82
CA LEU A 159 -17.01 13.45 18.95
C LEU A 159 -18.34 13.76 19.65
N ASP A 160 -18.68 15.04 19.71
CA ASP A 160 -19.97 15.58 20.16
C ASP A 160 -20.80 16.17 19.01
N PHE A 161 -20.27 16.12 17.79
CA PHE A 161 -20.93 16.59 16.57
C PHE A 161 -21.15 15.44 15.56
N LYS A 162 -22.09 15.65 14.64
CA LYS A 162 -22.36 14.73 13.53
C LYS A 162 -21.17 14.68 12.57
N ILE A 163 -20.80 13.49 12.12
CA ILE A 163 -19.87 13.28 11.00
C ILE A 163 -20.50 12.39 9.93
N SER A 164 -19.95 12.42 8.73
CA SER A 164 -20.32 11.47 7.68
C SER A 164 -19.12 11.00 6.89
N PHE A 165 -18.87 9.70 6.94
CA PHE A 165 -17.87 9.09 6.08
C PHE A 165 -18.45 8.86 4.69
N VAL A 166 -17.66 9.17 3.66
CA VAL A 166 -18.06 9.05 2.27
C VAL A 166 -16.99 8.28 1.53
N LYS A 167 -17.40 7.22 0.86
CA LYS A 167 -16.59 6.44 -0.07
C LYS A 167 -17.10 6.69 -1.48
N THR A 168 -16.24 7.20 -2.34
CA THR A 168 -16.50 7.31 -3.79
C THR A 168 -15.47 6.50 -4.56
N ASN A 169 -15.68 6.37 -5.87
CA ASN A 169 -14.72 5.72 -6.77
C ASN A 169 -14.22 6.76 -7.78
N LYS A 170 -12.91 6.79 -7.99
CA LYS A 170 -12.23 7.66 -8.96
C LYS A 170 -11.30 6.83 -9.81
N ASN A 171 -11.18 7.18 -11.09
CA ASN A 171 -10.22 6.53 -11.96
C ASN A 171 -8.80 6.92 -11.54
N PHE A 172 -7.87 5.97 -11.60
CA PHE A 172 -6.47 6.33 -11.46
C PHE A 172 -6.11 7.36 -12.53
N ASN A 173 -5.31 8.34 -12.14
CA ASN A 173 -4.71 9.27 -13.08
C ASN A 173 -3.23 8.94 -13.18
N TYR A 174 -2.83 8.34 -14.30
CA TYR A 174 -1.44 8.05 -14.61
C TYR A 174 -0.80 9.08 -15.55
N GLU A 175 -1.45 10.24 -15.80
CA GLU A 175 -0.95 11.29 -16.70
C GLU A 175 0.49 11.71 -16.36
N THR A 176 0.80 11.93 -15.08
CA THR A 176 2.17 12.29 -14.65
C THR A 176 3.19 11.20 -14.99
N ASN A 177 2.80 9.94 -14.90
CA ASN A 177 3.67 8.79 -15.18
C ASN A 177 3.87 8.66 -16.71
N ILE A 178 2.80 8.90 -17.48
CA ILE A 178 2.81 8.91 -18.96
C ILE A 178 3.66 10.08 -19.47
N GLU A 179 3.49 11.29 -18.94
CA GLU A 179 4.29 12.47 -19.27
C GLU A 179 5.78 12.24 -19.00
N SER A 180 6.11 11.62 -17.85
CA SER A 180 7.49 11.25 -17.54
C SER A 180 8.08 10.28 -18.57
N LEU A 181 7.30 9.32 -19.06
CA LEU A 181 7.74 8.38 -20.09
C LEU A 181 7.87 9.06 -21.45
N ASN A 182 6.91 9.91 -21.83
CA ASN A 182 6.97 10.69 -23.08
C ASN A 182 8.24 11.52 -23.13
N LYS A 183 8.57 12.22 -22.04
CA LYS A 183 9.80 13.01 -21.94
C LYS A 183 11.05 12.14 -22.13
N GLN A 184 11.12 10.96 -21.50
CA GLN A 184 12.26 10.04 -21.67
C GLN A 184 12.38 9.52 -23.11
N ILE A 185 11.25 9.23 -23.77
CA ILE A 185 11.22 8.79 -25.16
C ILE A 185 11.67 9.93 -26.09
N GLU A 186 11.17 11.15 -25.87
CA GLU A 186 11.57 12.35 -26.62
C GLU A 186 13.07 12.64 -26.48
N ASP A 187 13.58 12.61 -25.23
CA ASP A 187 15.00 12.79 -24.94
C ASP A 187 15.85 11.73 -25.68
N LEU A 188 15.41 10.46 -25.69
CA LEU A 188 16.10 9.38 -26.41
C LEU A 188 16.12 9.61 -27.93
N ILE A 189 15.01 10.04 -28.51
CA ILE A 189 14.89 10.32 -29.96
C ILE A 189 15.76 11.52 -30.36
N GLN A 190 15.80 12.58 -29.55
CA GLN A 190 16.62 13.77 -29.82
C GLN A 190 18.12 13.46 -29.84
N HIS A 191 18.56 12.47 -29.06
CA HIS A 191 19.97 12.08 -28.96
C HIS A 191 20.33 10.85 -29.82
N LYS A 192 19.48 10.50 -30.81
CA LYS A 192 19.68 9.34 -31.69
C LYS A 192 21.00 9.35 -32.47
N ASP A 193 21.56 10.53 -32.74
CA ASP A 193 22.84 10.69 -33.45
C ASP A 193 24.08 10.43 -32.56
N VAL A 194 23.91 10.35 -31.24
CA VAL A 194 24.92 9.79 -30.35
C VAL A 194 24.84 8.28 -30.51
N LYS A 195 25.94 7.62 -30.92
CA LYS A 195 26.07 6.16 -31.09
C LYS A 195 25.75 5.36 -29.82
N ASN A 196 24.49 5.37 -29.39
CA ASN A 196 24.03 4.60 -28.26
C ASN A 196 23.72 3.20 -28.79
N GLU A 197 24.66 2.28 -28.58
CA GLU A 197 24.54 0.89 -29.00
C GLU A 197 23.28 0.22 -28.41
N ASP A 198 22.74 0.77 -27.31
CA ASP A 198 21.53 0.31 -26.64
C ASP A 198 20.23 0.98 -27.12
N TYR A 199 20.27 1.89 -28.11
CA TYR A 199 19.11 2.73 -28.50
C TYR A 199 17.83 1.91 -28.73
N ASN A 200 17.92 0.83 -29.52
CA ASN A 200 16.76 0.00 -29.85
C ASN A 200 16.16 -0.69 -28.62
N ALA A 201 17.02 -1.19 -27.72
CA ALA A 201 16.58 -1.83 -26.48
C ALA A 201 15.88 -0.83 -25.56
N PHE A 202 16.45 0.37 -25.41
CA PHE A 202 15.90 1.43 -24.57
C PHE A 202 14.55 1.91 -25.12
N TYR A 203 14.49 2.18 -26.43
CA TYR A 203 13.26 2.59 -27.10
C TYR A 203 12.16 1.54 -26.93
N ASN A 204 12.45 0.27 -27.21
CA ASN A 204 11.46 -0.81 -27.10
C ASN A 204 10.97 -0.98 -25.65
N TYR A 205 11.86 -0.91 -24.66
CA TYR A 205 11.47 -0.99 -23.25
C TYR A 205 10.59 0.18 -22.81
N LEU A 206 10.98 1.42 -23.17
CA LEU A 206 10.23 2.63 -22.84
C LEU A 206 8.87 2.65 -23.51
N TYR A 207 8.82 2.32 -24.81
CA TYR A 207 7.58 2.27 -25.58
C TYR A 207 6.61 1.21 -25.04
N LYS A 208 7.11 0.00 -24.72
CA LYS A 208 6.26 -1.04 -24.11
C LYS A 208 5.80 -0.70 -22.70
N SER A 209 6.63 -0.02 -21.90
CA SER A 209 6.21 0.52 -20.60
C SER A 209 5.10 1.58 -20.77
N TRP A 210 5.23 2.44 -21.78
CA TRP A 210 4.25 3.47 -22.10
C TRP A 210 2.92 2.87 -22.56
N GLU A 211 2.96 1.86 -23.43
CA GLU A 211 1.79 1.11 -23.89
C GLU A 211 1.07 0.45 -22.70
N GLU A 212 1.82 -0.15 -21.78
CA GLU A 212 1.29 -0.79 -20.58
C GLU A 212 0.57 0.21 -19.65
N ILE A 213 1.23 1.31 -19.26
CA ILE A 213 0.64 2.32 -18.36
C ILE A 213 -0.56 3.03 -19.02
N SER A 214 -0.45 3.36 -20.31
CA SER A 214 -1.53 4.04 -21.04
C SER A 214 -2.80 3.18 -21.10
N SER A 215 -2.64 1.85 -21.20
CA SER A 215 -3.78 0.93 -21.15
C SER A 215 -4.46 0.90 -19.78
N MET A 216 -3.73 1.07 -18.67
CA MET A 216 -4.28 1.02 -17.30
C MET A 216 -5.13 2.23 -16.95
N ASN A 217 -4.78 3.41 -17.49
CA ASN A 217 -5.47 4.68 -17.22
C ASN A 217 -6.97 4.65 -17.55
N VAL A 218 -7.41 3.75 -18.44
CA VAL A 218 -8.81 3.66 -18.90
C VAL A 218 -9.66 2.73 -18.02
N PHE A 219 -9.06 1.75 -17.34
CA PHE A 219 -9.81 0.63 -16.75
C PHE A 219 -9.71 0.50 -15.22
N GLU A 220 -8.75 1.17 -14.58
CA GLU A 220 -8.53 1.02 -13.14
C GLU A 220 -9.14 2.20 -12.35
N SER A 221 -10.00 1.88 -11.38
CA SER A 221 -10.58 2.84 -10.43
C SER A 221 -10.22 2.47 -9.00
N TYR A 222 -10.10 3.46 -8.14
CA TYR A 222 -9.82 3.28 -6.72
C TYR A 222 -10.84 3.98 -5.82
N ASP A 223 -10.86 3.54 -4.57
CA ASP A 223 -11.69 4.11 -3.54
C ASP A 223 -11.05 5.38 -2.98
N GLN A 224 -11.83 6.45 -2.93
CA GLN A 224 -11.49 7.67 -2.21
C GLN A 224 -12.38 7.82 -0.98
N TYR A 225 -11.79 8.30 0.10
CA TYR A 225 -12.47 8.46 1.38
C TYR A 225 -12.50 9.92 1.82
N PHE A 226 -13.66 10.34 2.32
CA PHE A 226 -13.88 11.68 2.84
C PHE A 226 -14.61 11.61 4.17
N VAL A 227 -14.38 12.60 5.02
CA VAL A 227 -15.21 12.88 6.18
C VAL A 227 -15.84 14.26 6.01
N VAL A 228 -17.16 14.32 6.15
CA VAL A 228 -17.95 15.55 6.14
C VAL A 228 -18.25 15.93 7.58
N LEU A 229 -17.88 17.15 7.94
CA LEU A 229 -18.10 17.75 9.25
C LEU A 229 -19.27 18.73 9.18
N TYR A 230 -19.93 18.92 10.31
CA TYR A 230 -21.16 19.67 10.45
C TYR A 230 -21.05 20.60 11.66
N ALA A 231 -21.40 21.88 11.48
CA ALA A 231 -21.55 22.81 12.60
C ALA A 231 -22.51 23.95 12.25
N GLU A 232 -23.08 24.59 13.25
CA GLU A 232 -23.95 25.77 13.05
C GLU A 232 -23.16 27.08 12.93
N ASP A 233 -21.89 27.05 13.35
CA ASP A 233 -20.98 28.20 13.42
C ASP A 233 -19.63 27.85 12.77
N GLU A 234 -18.99 28.85 12.18
CA GLU A 234 -17.74 28.70 11.45
C GLU A 234 -16.55 28.40 12.36
N GLU A 235 -16.46 29.06 13.52
CA GLU A 235 -15.36 28.83 14.48
C GLU A 235 -15.42 27.39 15.01
N LYS A 236 -16.61 26.92 15.37
CA LYS A 236 -16.82 25.52 15.79
C LYS A 236 -16.49 24.53 14.67
N LEU A 237 -16.83 24.85 13.42
CA LEU A 237 -16.53 23.98 12.29
C LEU A 237 -15.02 23.80 12.09
N LEU A 238 -14.27 24.90 12.19
CA LEU A 238 -12.82 24.89 12.06
C LEU A 238 -12.14 24.18 13.23
N GLN A 239 -12.63 24.36 14.46
CA GLN A 239 -12.17 23.59 15.63
C GLN A 239 -12.40 22.08 15.43
N ASN A 240 -13.59 21.70 14.94
CA ASN A 240 -13.90 20.30 14.65
C ASN A 240 -13.02 19.73 13.52
N GLU A 241 -12.66 20.56 12.54
CA GLU A 241 -11.70 20.21 11.49
C GLU A 241 -10.31 19.93 12.07
N GLU A 242 -9.78 20.82 12.91
CA GLU A 242 -8.49 20.64 13.58
C GLU A 242 -8.47 19.35 14.42
N ILE A 243 -9.50 19.11 15.23
CA ILE A 243 -9.62 17.89 16.04
C ILE A 243 -9.53 16.63 15.17
N ILE A 244 -10.25 16.58 14.05
CA ILE A 244 -10.25 15.41 13.18
C ILE A 244 -8.90 15.22 12.49
N ILE A 245 -8.25 16.30 12.04
CA ILE A 245 -6.93 16.24 11.41
C ILE A 245 -5.90 15.70 12.41
N ASP A 246 -5.84 16.27 13.61
CA ASP A 246 -4.89 15.87 14.66
C ASP A 246 -5.08 14.41 15.08
N GLU A 247 -6.33 13.98 15.27
CA GLU A 247 -6.64 12.61 15.67
C GLU A 247 -6.33 11.59 14.55
N PHE A 248 -6.55 11.95 13.28
CA PHE A 248 -6.18 11.09 12.15
C PHE A 248 -4.67 11.02 11.96
N GLU A 249 -3.95 12.12 12.19
CA GLU A 249 -2.48 12.15 12.14
C GLU A 249 -1.85 11.25 13.20
N LYS A 250 -2.40 11.21 14.43
CA LYS A 250 -2.01 10.25 15.48
C LYS A 250 -2.16 8.78 15.03
N LEU A 251 -3.11 8.51 14.14
CA LEU A 251 -3.30 7.19 13.53
C LEU A 251 -2.42 6.95 12.30
N PHE A 252 -1.51 7.87 11.96
CA PHE A 252 -0.73 7.87 10.72
C PHE A 252 -1.60 7.82 9.47
N ILE A 253 -2.73 8.55 9.49
CA ILE A 253 -3.62 8.72 8.34
C ILE A 253 -3.42 10.13 7.81
N TYR A 254 -2.96 10.23 6.57
CA TYR A 254 -2.83 11.52 5.92
C TYR A 254 -4.22 12.09 5.60
N THR A 255 -4.41 13.37 5.92
CA THR A 255 -5.65 14.11 5.67
C THR A 255 -5.37 15.36 4.85
N GLN A 256 -6.34 15.76 4.06
CA GLN A 256 -6.32 17.00 3.28
C GLN A 256 -7.68 17.67 3.33
N SER A 257 -7.72 18.84 3.96
CA SER A 257 -8.85 19.76 3.86
C SER A 257 -9.11 20.17 2.40
N LEU A 258 -10.36 20.09 1.95
CA LEU A 258 -10.70 20.47 0.59
C LEU A 258 -10.83 21.98 0.44
N ASP A 259 -10.14 22.53 -0.56
CA ASP A 259 -10.31 23.92 -0.99
C ASP A 259 -11.64 24.13 -1.74
N GLN A 260 -11.93 25.38 -2.11
CA GLN A 260 -13.15 25.77 -2.83
C GLN A 260 -13.41 24.94 -4.11
N LEU A 261 -12.37 24.68 -4.91
CA LEU A 261 -12.48 23.97 -6.19
C LEU A 261 -12.66 22.45 -5.99
N LYS A 262 -11.88 21.85 -5.09
CA LYS A 262 -11.99 20.43 -4.75
C LYS A 262 -13.33 20.13 -4.11
N THR A 263 -13.83 21.01 -3.25
CA THR A 263 -15.16 20.90 -2.64
C THR A 263 -16.26 20.92 -3.70
N LEU A 264 -16.17 21.81 -4.71
CA LEU A 264 -17.12 21.80 -5.82
C LEU A 264 -17.07 20.48 -6.61
N LYS A 265 -15.87 19.97 -6.92
CA LYS A 265 -15.70 18.68 -7.62
C LYS A 265 -16.31 17.52 -6.81
N PHE A 266 -16.11 17.51 -5.50
CA PHE A 266 -16.73 16.55 -4.59
C PHE A 266 -18.27 16.59 -4.70
N LEU A 267 -18.89 17.77 -4.64
CA LEU A 267 -20.34 17.91 -4.76
C LEU A 267 -20.87 17.54 -6.16
N GLN A 268 -20.14 17.89 -7.22
CA GLN A 268 -20.52 17.59 -8.61
C GLN A 268 -20.51 16.09 -8.92
N SER A 269 -19.66 15.33 -8.23
CA SER A 269 -19.54 13.89 -8.41
C SER A 269 -20.89 13.17 -8.18
N PHE A 270 -21.68 13.60 -7.19
CA PHE A 270 -22.98 13.02 -6.83
C PHE A 270 -24.08 13.20 -7.87
N VAL A 271 -23.90 14.16 -8.78
CA VAL A 271 -24.86 14.47 -9.85
C VAL A 271 -24.30 14.17 -11.24
N GLY A 272 -23.13 13.53 -11.33
CA GLY A 272 -22.52 13.12 -12.61
C GLY A 272 -22.09 14.30 -13.47
N LYS A 273 -21.68 15.43 -12.88
CA LYS A 273 -21.18 16.61 -13.62
C LYS A 273 -19.67 16.77 -13.46
N SER A 274 -19.06 17.36 -14.48
CA SER A 274 -17.72 17.95 -14.43
C SER A 274 -17.81 19.40 -14.92
N THR A 275 -16.97 20.27 -14.37
CA THR A 275 -16.83 21.66 -14.85
C THR A 275 -15.43 21.87 -15.36
N GLU A 276 -15.30 22.16 -16.66
CA GLU A 276 -14.03 22.41 -17.35
C GLU A 276 -13.75 23.90 -17.58
N LYS A 277 -14.73 24.77 -17.26
CA LYS A 277 -14.58 26.22 -17.41
C LYS A 277 -13.81 26.82 -16.25
N GLU A 278 -13.03 27.86 -16.51
CA GLU A 278 -12.51 28.74 -15.47
C GLU A 278 -13.67 29.36 -14.69
N LEU A 279 -13.61 29.25 -13.37
CA LEU A 279 -14.65 29.70 -12.45
C LEU A 279 -14.22 31.01 -11.80
N SER A 280 -15.14 31.98 -11.77
CA SER A 280 -14.95 33.23 -11.04
C SER A 280 -15.42 33.10 -9.59
N GLU A 281 -14.98 33.99 -8.70
CA GLU A 281 -15.43 34.00 -7.29
C GLU A 281 -16.97 34.12 -7.17
N LYS A 282 -17.61 34.85 -8.10
CA LYS A 282 -19.08 35.00 -8.15
C LYS A 282 -19.81 33.68 -8.43
N ASP A 283 -19.18 32.73 -9.12
CA ASP A 283 -19.78 31.43 -9.40
C ASP A 283 -19.93 30.59 -8.13
N PHE A 284 -19.06 30.80 -7.13
CA PHE A 284 -19.10 30.10 -5.86
C PHE A 284 -20.06 30.72 -4.84
N GLU A 285 -20.51 31.96 -5.04
CA GLU A 285 -21.56 32.59 -4.23
C GLU A 285 -22.95 32.01 -4.52
N ASN A 286 -23.15 31.47 -5.73
CA ASN A 286 -24.40 30.84 -6.15
C ASN A 286 -24.17 29.54 -6.93
N LEU A 287 -24.21 28.43 -6.21
CA LEU A 287 -23.94 27.10 -6.76
C LEU A 287 -25.04 26.55 -7.67
N ASP A 288 -26.18 27.25 -7.81
CA ASP A 288 -27.29 26.73 -8.60
C ASP A 288 -26.93 26.48 -10.05
N ASN A 289 -26.14 27.35 -10.67
CA ASN A 289 -25.72 27.16 -12.06
C ASN A 289 -24.73 25.99 -12.21
N LEU A 290 -23.84 25.82 -11.23
CA LEU A 290 -22.80 24.80 -11.25
C LEU A 290 -23.37 23.38 -11.01
N LEU A 291 -24.33 23.25 -10.09
CA LEU A 291 -24.93 21.98 -9.71
C LEU A 291 -26.24 21.64 -10.46
N LYS A 292 -26.72 22.55 -11.33
CA LYS A 292 -27.94 22.34 -12.13
C LYS A 292 -27.82 21.16 -13.10
N VAL A 293 -28.70 20.18 -13.03
CA VAL A 293 -28.77 19.07 -14.02
C VAL A 293 -29.79 19.37 -15.13
N LYS A 294 -29.66 18.74 -16.31
CA LYS A 294 -30.59 18.96 -17.44
C LYS A 294 -31.99 18.47 -17.09
N LYS A 295 -32.06 17.27 -16.50
CA LYS A 295 -33.31 16.61 -16.12
C LYS A 295 -33.10 15.69 -14.92
N ALA A 296 -33.99 15.76 -13.94
CA ALA A 296 -34.05 14.79 -12.86
C ALA A 296 -35.45 14.19 -12.78
N GLN A 297 -35.54 12.86 -12.71
CA GLN A 297 -36.80 12.13 -12.63
C GLN A 297 -36.75 11.04 -11.56
N PHE A 298 -37.61 11.14 -10.56
CA PHE A 298 -37.75 10.17 -9.49
C PHE A 298 -38.86 9.16 -9.81
N PHE A 299 -38.54 7.88 -9.69
CA PHE A 299 -39.47 6.76 -9.83
C PHE A 299 -39.65 6.09 -8.45
N PHE A 300 -40.51 5.07 -8.39
CA PHE A 300 -40.80 4.38 -7.14
C PHE A 300 -39.60 3.62 -6.53
N ASN A 301 -38.62 3.17 -7.32
CA ASN A 301 -37.50 2.35 -6.82
C ASN A 301 -36.12 2.78 -7.33
N LYS A 302 -36.07 3.89 -8.08
CA LYS A 302 -34.87 4.44 -8.71
C LYS A 302 -35.11 5.90 -9.06
N PHE A 303 -34.08 6.59 -9.49
CA PHE A 303 -34.21 7.89 -10.13
C PHE A 303 -33.26 7.97 -11.33
N LYS A 304 -33.51 8.92 -12.22
CA LYS A 304 -32.70 9.21 -13.38
C LYS A 304 -32.25 10.66 -13.32
N ILE A 305 -30.94 10.89 -13.35
CA ILE A 305 -30.35 12.22 -13.52
C ILE A 305 -29.69 12.21 -14.89
N ASP A 306 -30.13 13.15 -15.74
CA ASP A 306 -29.75 13.25 -17.13
C ASP A 306 -29.91 11.91 -17.87
N ASP A 307 -28.82 11.23 -18.21
CA ASP A 307 -28.84 9.97 -18.96
C ASP A 307 -28.59 8.71 -18.10
N GLU A 308 -28.16 8.88 -16.86
CA GLU A 308 -27.82 7.77 -15.96
C GLU A 308 -28.96 7.42 -14.99
N PHE A 309 -29.12 6.13 -14.73
CA PHE A 309 -29.98 5.63 -13.67
C PHE A 309 -29.20 5.52 -12.37
N TYR A 310 -29.88 5.88 -11.29
CA TYR A 310 -29.36 5.84 -9.93
C TYR A 310 -30.33 5.09 -9.03
N LYS A 311 -29.80 4.43 -8.01
CA LYS A 311 -30.58 3.82 -6.95
C LYS A 311 -29.87 3.96 -5.61
N ILE A 312 -30.65 4.33 -4.60
CA ILE A 312 -30.18 4.40 -3.22
C ILE A 312 -30.78 3.26 -2.43
N SER A 313 -29.91 2.53 -1.72
CA SER A 313 -30.28 1.44 -0.82
C SER A 313 -29.68 1.68 0.56
N THR A 314 -30.25 1.06 1.59
CA THR A 314 -29.73 1.08 2.98
C THR A 314 -29.83 -0.31 3.60
N ILE A 315 -29.48 -0.45 4.87
CA ILE A 315 -29.61 -1.70 5.64
C ILE A 315 -30.74 -1.50 6.66
N SER A 316 -31.82 -2.28 6.54
CA SER A 316 -32.94 -2.20 7.49
C SER A 316 -32.70 -2.95 8.80
N GLU A 317 -31.92 -4.03 8.75
CA GLU A 317 -31.62 -4.87 9.92
C GLU A 317 -30.19 -5.39 9.82
N TYR A 318 -29.45 -5.26 10.92
CA TYR A 318 -28.11 -5.79 11.10
C TYR A 318 -28.14 -7.14 11.83
N SER A 319 -27.09 -7.95 11.64
CA SER A 319 -26.90 -9.18 12.42
C SER A 319 -26.74 -8.87 13.90
N LEU A 320 -27.34 -9.69 14.77
CA LEU A 320 -27.14 -9.58 16.22
C LEU A 320 -25.70 -9.84 16.63
N ASN A 321 -24.98 -10.70 15.90
CA ASN A 321 -23.56 -10.93 16.08
C ASN A 321 -22.83 -10.38 14.85
N LEU A 322 -22.15 -9.26 15.03
CA LEU A 322 -21.31 -8.64 14.01
C LEU A 322 -19.93 -9.28 14.01
N ASN A 323 -19.48 -9.67 12.82
CA ASN A 323 -18.11 -10.03 12.57
C ASN A 323 -17.19 -8.82 12.74
N ILE A 324 -15.92 -9.05 13.04
CA ILE A 324 -14.89 -8.01 12.87
C ILE A 324 -14.81 -7.69 11.37
N ALA A 325 -14.59 -6.42 11.03
CA ALA A 325 -14.55 -5.93 9.65
C ALA A 325 -15.87 -6.11 8.86
N TRP A 326 -17.01 -6.23 9.55
CA TRP A 326 -18.32 -6.48 8.92
C TRP A 326 -18.68 -5.47 7.81
N ALA A 327 -18.23 -4.22 7.95
CA ALA A 327 -18.50 -3.17 6.97
C ALA A 327 -17.62 -3.28 5.71
N ASN A 328 -16.44 -3.91 5.77
CA ASN A 328 -15.56 -4.09 4.60
C ASN A 328 -16.28 -4.76 3.44
N SER A 329 -17.13 -5.75 3.73
CA SER A 329 -17.83 -6.58 2.74
C SER A 329 -18.55 -5.74 1.67
N PHE A 330 -19.23 -4.67 2.09
CA PHE A 330 -19.99 -3.81 1.18
C PHE A 330 -19.32 -2.45 0.93
N PHE A 331 -18.35 -2.00 1.76
CA PHE A 331 -17.52 -0.84 1.43
C PHE A 331 -16.56 -1.13 0.28
N ASN A 332 -15.97 -2.33 0.23
CA ASN A 332 -15.10 -2.76 -0.87
C ASN A 332 -15.88 -3.15 -2.14
N CYS A 333 -17.17 -2.88 -2.21
CA CYS A 333 -17.96 -3.12 -3.41
C CYS A 333 -17.75 -1.97 -4.41
N ASP A 334 -16.98 -2.22 -5.47
CA ASP A 334 -16.64 -1.22 -6.51
C ASP A 334 -17.86 -0.61 -7.22
N SER A 335 -19.02 -1.28 -7.13
CA SER A 335 -20.23 -0.88 -7.84
C SER A 335 -20.95 0.32 -7.22
N SER A 336 -20.69 0.64 -5.95
CA SER A 336 -21.51 1.55 -5.17
C SER A 336 -20.67 2.51 -4.34
N TRP A 337 -21.08 3.78 -4.34
CA TRP A 337 -20.59 4.73 -3.36
C TRP A 337 -21.29 4.49 -2.03
N VAL A 338 -20.58 4.76 -0.93
CA VAL A 338 -21.08 4.52 0.42
C VAL A 338 -21.07 5.82 1.19
N ILE A 339 -22.19 6.14 1.84
CA ILE A 339 -22.29 7.27 2.77
C ILE A 339 -22.72 6.71 4.11
N TRP A 340 -21.92 6.96 5.13
CA TRP A 340 -22.15 6.51 6.48
C TRP A 340 -22.25 7.71 7.43
N HIS A 341 -23.48 8.07 7.77
CA HIS A 341 -23.74 9.12 8.75
C HIS A 341 -23.63 8.55 10.16
N LEU A 342 -22.91 9.27 11.01
CA LEU A 342 -22.77 8.98 12.44
C LEU A 342 -23.15 10.25 13.20
N ASN A 343 -24.27 10.21 13.91
CA ASN A 343 -24.72 11.31 14.75
C ASN A 343 -24.64 10.89 16.22
N PRO A 344 -23.75 11.49 17.05
CA PRO A 344 -23.65 11.13 18.46
C PRO A 344 -24.97 11.43 19.17
N ILE A 345 -25.34 10.55 20.09
CA ILE A 345 -26.50 10.74 20.97
C ILE A 345 -26.01 11.39 22.25
N GLU A 346 -26.74 12.37 22.76
CA GLU A 346 -26.43 13.01 24.04
C GLU A 346 -26.48 11.99 25.18
N GLU A 347 -25.50 12.04 26.08
CA GLU A 347 -25.37 11.08 27.19
C GLU A 347 -26.58 11.11 28.12
N SER A 348 -27.21 12.27 28.29
CA SER A 348 -28.46 12.43 29.06
C SER A 348 -29.62 11.60 28.53
N ASP A 349 -29.60 11.22 27.25
CA ASP A 349 -30.64 10.42 26.63
C ASP A 349 -30.38 8.90 26.69
N TYR A 350 -29.18 8.47 27.08
CA TYR A 350 -28.79 7.06 27.08
C TYR A 350 -29.71 6.20 27.95
N GLU A 351 -29.85 6.56 29.22
CA GLU A 351 -30.67 5.82 30.18
C GLU A 351 -32.11 5.68 29.67
N LYS A 352 -32.69 6.79 29.21
CA LYS A 352 -34.06 6.84 28.69
C LYS A 352 -34.26 5.92 27.49
N ILE A 353 -33.34 5.95 26.52
CA ILE A 353 -33.46 5.15 25.29
C ILE A 353 -33.21 3.66 25.58
N LEU A 354 -32.21 3.34 26.40
CA LEU A 354 -31.82 1.96 26.75
C LEU A 354 -32.88 1.29 27.64
N ASN A 355 -33.36 1.95 28.69
CA ASN A 355 -34.41 1.41 29.57
C ASN A 355 -35.73 1.21 28.82
N LYS A 356 -36.09 2.14 27.92
CA LYS A 356 -37.27 1.99 27.07
C LYS A 356 -37.16 0.75 26.18
N ALA A 357 -35.99 0.52 25.58
CA ALA A 357 -35.77 -0.66 24.75
C ALA A 357 -35.82 -1.95 25.56
N ASP A 358 -35.17 -2.00 26.72
CA ASP A 358 -35.18 -3.16 27.62
C ASP A 358 -36.60 -3.53 28.07
N ASN A 359 -37.36 -2.54 28.56
CA ASN A 359 -38.76 -2.71 28.95
C ASN A 359 -39.61 -3.21 27.78
N ASN A 360 -39.42 -2.69 26.57
CA ASN A 360 -40.16 -3.13 25.39
C ASN A 360 -39.86 -4.59 25.02
N ILE A 361 -38.60 -5.04 25.14
CA ILE A 361 -38.21 -6.44 24.87
C ILE A 361 -38.81 -7.36 25.93
N LYS A 362 -38.63 -7.03 27.22
CA LYS A 362 -39.17 -7.82 28.34
C LYS A 362 -40.68 -7.95 28.26
N THR A 363 -41.38 -6.85 28.01
CA THR A 363 -42.84 -6.82 27.83
C THR A 363 -43.26 -7.68 26.63
N SER A 364 -42.57 -7.57 25.50
CA SER A 364 -42.83 -8.39 24.30
C SER A 364 -42.64 -9.89 24.58
N MET A 365 -41.66 -10.22 25.41
CA MET A 365 -41.37 -11.58 25.85
C MET A 365 -42.53 -12.13 26.68
N SER A 366 -43.00 -11.37 27.69
CA SER A 366 -44.14 -11.75 28.53
C SER A 366 -45.40 -12.04 27.72
N PHE A 367 -45.68 -11.28 26.66
CA PHE A 367 -46.83 -11.50 25.78
C PHE A 367 -46.69 -12.71 24.84
N ASN A 368 -45.47 -13.14 24.49
CA ASN A 368 -45.22 -14.17 23.47
C ASN A 368 -44.39 -15.37 23.97
N ASN A 369 -44.76 -15.93 25.13
CA ASN A 369 -44.06 -17.07 25.75
C ASN A 369 -44.26 -18.45 25.07
N THR A 370 -45.03 -18.55 23.99
CA THR A 370 -45.44 -19.85 23.42
C THR A 370 -44.40 -20.53 22.54
N SER A 371 -43.33 -19.85 22.13
CA SER A 371 -42.31 -20.43 21.22
C SER A 371 -40.89 -20.28 21.76
N ILE A 372 -40.28 -21.42 22.14
CA ILE A 372 -38.90 -21.50 22.68
C ILE A 372 -37.88 -20.81 21.76
N TYR A 373 -38.01 -20.96 20.44
CA TYR A 373 -37.09 -20.35 19.48
C TYR A 373 -37.11 -18.81 19.53
N ARG A 374 -38.29 -18.18 19.65
CA ARG A 374 -38.39 -16.71 19.74
C ARG A 374 -37.90 -16.23 21.10
N THR A 375 -38.25 -16.93 22.18
CA THR A 375 -37.74 -16.64 23.52
C THR A 375 -36.21 -16.62 23.52
N LYS A 376 -35.53 -17.59 22.90
CA LYS A 376 -34.06 -17.58 22.75
C LYS A 376 -33.55 -16.37 21.95
N LYS A 377 -34.23 -16.00 20.87
CA LYS A 377 -33.88 -14.83 20.04
C LYS A 377 -34.07 -13.50 20.78
N ASP A 378 -35.06 -13.43 21.67
CA ASP A 378 -35.32 -12.24 22.49
C ASP A 378 -34.32 -12.17 23.66
N LEU A 379 -33.92 -13.30 24.25
CA LEU A 379 -32.81 -13.35 25.22
C LEU A 379 -31.50 -12.83 24.62
N GLN A 380 -31.16 -13.23 23.39
CA GLN A 380 -29.98 -12.71 22.69
C GLN A 380 -30.06 -11.19 22.43
N GLN A 381 -31.26 -10.64 22.21
CA GLN A 381 -31.45 -9.19 22.09
C GLN A 381 -31.23 -8.47 23.41
N VAL A 382 -31.70 -9.05 24.53
CA VAL A 382 -31.44 -8.52 25.87
C VAL A 382 -29.94 -8.58 26.18
N GLU A 383 -29.27 -9.68 25.84
CA GLU A 383 -27.81 -9.82 26.02
C GLU A 383 -27.04 -8.75 25.24
N ALA A 384 -27.38 -8.53 23.97
CA ALA A 384 -26.77 -7.47 23.16
C ALA A 384 -27.01 -6.06 23.73
N LEU A 385 -28.19 -5.83 24.30
CA LEU A 385 -28.53 -4.57 24.95
C LEU A 385 -27.77 -4.38 26.27
N ASN A 386 -27.62 -5.44 27.06
CA ASN A 386 -26.84 -5.42 28.30
C ASN A 386 -25.35 -5.20 28.01
N GLU A 387 -24.81 -5.81 26.96
CA GLU A 387 -23.44 -5.53 26.51
C GLU A 387 -23.31 -4.04 26.12
N THR A 388 -24.27 -3.50 25.38
CA THR A 388 -24.31 -2.07 25.02
C THR A 388 -24.34 -1.18 26.27
N MET A 389 -25.19 -1.48 27.24
CA MET A 389 -25.26 -0.75 28.52
C MET A 389 -23.94 -0.81 29.29
N HIS A 390 -23.29 -1.97 29.32
CA HIS A 390 -21.97 -2.12 29.97
C HIS A 390 -20.92 -1.24 29.31
N LEU A 391 -20.85 -1.21 27.97
CA LEU A 391 -19.86 -0.40 27.25
C LEU A 391 -20.05 1.09 27.45
N VAL A 392 -21.31 1.52 27.49
CA VAL A 392 -21.67 2.93 27.71
C VAL A 392 -21.36 3.33 29.15
N ASN A 393 -21.79 2.54 30.13
CA ASN A 393 -21.69 2.90 31.55
C ASN A 393 -20.31 2.67 32.15
N SER A 394 -19.65 1.55 31.81
CA SER A 394 -18.38 1.13 32.42
C SER A 394 -17.16 1.56 31.61
N GLU A 395 -17.25 1.55 30.28
CA GLU A 395 -16.13 1.85 29.37
C GLU A 395 -16.21 3.24 28.72
N GLY A 396 -17.23 4.05 29.07
CA GLY A 396 -17.39 5.41 28.56
C GLY A 396 -17.59 5.50 27.05
N GLN A 397 -18.13 4.46 26.41
CA GLN A 397 -18.37 4.48 24.97
C GLN A 397 -19.58 5.33 24.59
N LYS A 398 -19.45 6.11 23.51
CA LYS A 398 -20.57 6.85 22.94
C LYS A 398 -21.52 5.99 22.11
N LEU A 399 -22.79 6.38 22.09
CA LEU A 399 -23.80 5.85 21.18
C LEU A 399 -24.03 6.78 20.00
N PHE A 400 -24.14 6.22 18.81
CA PHE A 400 -24.37 6.94 17.58
C PHE A 400 -25.65 6.46 16.89
N ASP A 401 -26.46 7.40 16.42
CA ASP A 401 -27.43 7.14 15.36
C ASP A 401 -26.68 6.96 14.04
N SER A 402 -26.52 5.70 13.64
CA SER A 402 -25.77 5.27 12.45
C SER A 402 -26.73 5.02 11.28
N SER A 403 -26.49 5.67 10.14
CA SER A 403 -27.24 5.47 8.89
C SER A 403 -26.30 5.22 7.72
N LEU A 404 -26.47 4.10 7.04
CA LEU A 404 -25.59 3.70 5.95
C LEU A 404 -26.36 3.62 4.63
N PHE A 405 -25.91 4.39 3.64
CA PHE A 405 -26.54 4.49 2.32
C PHE A 405 -25.57 4.08 1.22
N PHE A 406 -26.10 3.37 0.23
CA PHE A 406 -25.40 2.92 -0.95
C PHE A 406 -25.97 3.60 -2.19
N LEU A 407 -25.16 4.34 -2.92
CA LEU A 407 -25.53 4.95 -4.19
C LEU A 407 -24.89 4.16 -5.34
N THR A 408 -25.73 3.51 -6.13
CA THR A 408 -25.30 2.77 -7.33
C THR A 408 -25.80 3.49 -8.57
N LYS A 409 -24.93 3.67 -9.57
CA LYS A 409 -25.27 4.30 -10.84
C LYS A 409 -24.81 3.49 -12.05
N LYS A 410 -25.61 3.49 -13.11
CA LYS A 410 -25.31 2.90 -14.43
C LYS A 410 -26.15 3.58 -15.51
N GLU A 411 -25.67 3.55 -16.75
CA GLU A 411 -26.41 4.04 -17.92
C GLU A 411 -27.71 3.26 -18.19
N ASN A 412 -27.73 1.96 -17.89
CA ASN A 412 -28.89 1.09 -18.13
C ASN A 412 -29.46 0.51 -16.81
N TRP A 413 -30.78 0.61 -16.65
CA TRP A 413 -31.50 0.05 -15.51
C TRP A 413 -31.32 -1.47 -15.33
N ASN A 414 -31.33 -2.25 -16.41
CA ASN A 414 -31.19 -3.71 -16.31
C ASN A 414 -29.80 -4.10 -15.82
N GLN A 415 -28.76 -3.37 -16.26
CA GLN A 415 -27.41 -3.54 -15.76
C GLN A 415 -27.32 -3.13 -14.29
N LEU A 416 -27.89 -1.96 -13.92
CA LEU A 416 -27.93 -1.49 -12.54
C LEU A 416 -28.55 -2.52 -11.59
N LYS A 417 -29.70 -3.09 -11.98
CA LYS A 417 -30.39 -4.09 -11.18
C LYS A 417 -29.54 -5.37 -11.00
N LYS A 418 -28.95 -5.87 -12.08
CA LYS A 418 -28.06 -7.04 -12.03
C LYS A 418 -26.85 -6.78 -11.12
N GLU A 419 -26.24 -5.61 -11.24
CA GLU A 419 -25.08 -5.20 -10.43
C GLU A 419 -25.42 -5.20 -8.93
N LEU A 420 -26.57 -4.60 -8.56
CA LEU A 420 -27.05 -4.58 -7.18
C LEU A 420 -27.30 -5.97 -6.61
N ASP A 421 -28.02 -6.82 -7.37
CA ASP A 421 -28.41 -8.14 -6.90
C ASP A 421 -27.20 -9.09 -6.81
N ALA A 422 -26.27 -9.02 -7.77
CA ALA A 422 -25.11 -9.91 -7.86
C ALA A 422 -23.95 -9.51 -6.95
N LYS A 423 -23.79 -8.22 -6.66
CA LYS A 423 -22.69 -7.68 -5.83
C LYS A 423 -23.22 -7.18 -4.48
N LEU A 424 -23.76 -5.96 -4.42
CA LEU A 424 -24.07 -5.28 -3.15
C LEU A 424 -25.01 -6.09 -2.24
N TYR A 425 -26.17 -6.52 -2.73
CA TYR A 425 -27.15 -7.23 -1.90
C TYR A 425 -26.70 -8.64 -1.53
N LYS A 426 -25.82 -9.24 -2.32
CA LYS A 426 -25.20 -10.53 -1.99
C LYS A 426 -24.29 -10.36 -0.78
N GLU A 427 -23.39 -9.38 -0.81
CA GLU A 427 -22.46 -9.10 0.31
C GLU A 427 -23.21 -8.73 1.60
N ILE A 428 -24.22 -7.85 1.53
CA ILE A 428 -25.05 -7.50 2.71
C ILE A 428 -25.71 -8.76 3.33
N LYS A 429 -26.19 -9.69 2.49
CA LYS A 429 -26.82 -10.93 2.97
C LYS A 429 -25.79 -11.92 3.54
N LEU A 430 -24.56 -11.96 3.02
CA LEU A 430 -23.47 -12.79 3.56
C LEU A 430 -23.13 -12.37 5.00
N GLU A 431 -23.15 -11.07 5.29
CA GLU A 431 -23.05 -10.52 6.66
C GLU A 431 -24.35 -10.67 7.49
N LYS A 432 -25.30 -11.49 7.03
CA LYS A 432 -26.60 -11.74 7.69
C LYS A 432 -27.42 -10.47 7.94
N CYS A 433 -27.18 -9.42 7.15
CA CYS A 433 -27.93 -8.17 7.19
C CYS A 433 -29.04 -8.16 6.13
N LYS A 434 -30.03 -7.27 6.28
CA LYS A 434 -31.15 -7.13 5.33
C LYS A 434 -31.08 -5.82 4.54
N PRO A 435 -30.90 -5.89 3.20
CA PRO A 435 -30.91 -4.69 2.37
C PRO A 435 -32.32 -4.11 2.24
N ASN A 436 -32.42 -2.80 2.27
CA ASN A 436 -33.65 -2.04 2.08
C ASN A 436 -33.53 -1.16 0.81
N PRO A 437 -34.30 -1.43 -0.25
CA PRO A 437 -34.24 -0.69 -1.50
C PRO A 437 -34.97 0.66 -1.46
N LEU A 438 -35.55 1.08 -0.33
CA LEU A 438 -36.22 2.37 -0.14
C LEU A 438 -37.32 2.65 -1.18
N LEU A 439 -38.28 1.70 -1.31
CA LEU A 439 -39.42 1.85 -2.21
C LEU A 439 -40.25 3.09 -1.86
N PHE A 440 -40.63 3.86 -2.88
CA PHE A 440 -41.33 5.15 -2.86
C PHE A 440 -40.61 6.29 -2.13
N ARG A 441 -39.37 6.06 -1.66
CA ARG A 441 -38.63 6.98 -0.79
C ARG A 441 -37.29 7.40 -1.37
N GLN A 442 -37.09 7.22 -2.68
CA GLN A 442 -35.85 7.61 -3.37
C GLN A 442 -35.60 9.12 -3.34
N MET A 443 -36.64 9.94 -3.29
CA MET A 443 -36.50 11.40 -3.13
C MET A 443 -35.99 11.76 -1.73
N ASP A 444 -36.58 11.17 -0.68
CA ASP A 444 -36.10 11.33 0.70
C ASP A 444 -34.65 10.83 0.83
N ALA A 445 -34.33 9.69 0.20
CA ALA A 445 -32.99 9.11 0.12
C ALA A 445 -31.98 10.07 -0.51
N PHE A 446 -32.33 10.63 -1.66
CA PHE A 446 -31.47 11.57 -2.39
C PHE A 446 -31.21 12.84 -1.56
N GLN A 447 -32.20 13.38 -0.85
CA GLN A 447 -32.01 14.54 0.03
C GLN A 447 -31.05 14.25 1.20
N ASN A 448 -31.03 13.02 1.73
CA ASN A 448 -30.10 12.65 2.81
C ASN A 448 -28.66 12.51 2.30
N LEU A 449 -28.45 12.02 1.06
CA LEU A 449 -27.12 11.96 0.47
C LEU A 449 -26.48 13.34 0.24
N GLN A 450 -27.28 14.40 0.13
CA GLN A 450 -26.78 15.76 -0.05
C GLN A 450 -26.30 16.42 1.26
N PHE A 451 -26.11 15.65 2.35
CA PHE A 451 -25.59 16.16 3.62
C PHE A 451 -26.46 17.27 4.24
N GLY A 452 -27.77 17.24 3.97
CA GLY A 452 -28.72 18.20 4.53
C GLY A 452 -29.13 17.87 5.96
N ALA A 453 -29.62 18.87 6.69
CA ALA A 453 -30.10 18.74 8.07
C ALA A 453 -31.47 18.03 8.24
N ASN A 454 -32.00 17.37 7.21
CA ASN A 454 -33.34 16.78 7.23
C ASN A 454 -33.29 15.26 7.13
N GLU A 455 -33.28 14.59 8.29
CA GLU A 455 -33.26 13.13 8.40
C GLU A 455 -34.66 12.52 8.28
N LYS A 456 -35.38 12.82 7.20
CA LYS A 456 -36.76 12.32 6.99
C LYS A 456 -36.86 10.79 6.80
N LEU A 457 -35.73 10.11 6.56
CA LEU A 457 -35.71 8.68 6.33
C LEU A 457 -35.92 7.87 7.62
N ASN A 458 -35.49 8.36 8.79
CA ASN A 458 -35.54 7.60 10.04
C ASN A 458 -35.08 6.14 9.87
N GLU A 459 -34.03 5.85 9.09
CA GLU A 459 -33.48 4.50 8.87
C GLU A 459 -32.27 4.20 9.79
N ASN A 460 -31.95 5.11 10.71
CA ASN A 460 -30.85 4.97 11.66
C ASN A 460 -30.97 3.76 12.60
N VAL A 461 -29.82 3.19 12.97
CA VAL A 461 -29.64 2.14 13.97
C VAL A 461 -28.60 2.60 14.98
N GLN A 462 -28.81 2.34 16.26
CA GLN A 462 -27.91 2.81 17.32
C GLN A 462 -26.71 1.87 17.45
N PHE A 463 -25.50 2.41 17.28
CA PHE A 463 -24.24 1.67 17.43
C PHE A 463 -23.38 2.30 18.51
N VAL A 464 -22.64 1.47 19.25
CA VAL A 464 -21.55 1.94 20.13
C VAL A 464 -20.28 2.20 19.34
N SER A 465 -19.44 3.13 19.83
CA SER A 465 -18.14 3.45 19.25
C SER A 465 -17.31 2.23 18.88
N ARG A 466 -17.24 1.21 19.75
CA ARG A 466 -16.48 -0.03 19.48
C ARG A 466 -16.99 -0.80 18.27
N ASN A 467 -18.32 -0.97 18.13
CA ASN A 467 -18.89 -1.71 17.01
C ASN A 467 -18.70 -0.98 15.67
N ILE A 468 -18.61 0.36 15.70
CA ILE A 468 -18.26 1.19 14.55
C ILE A 468 -16.77 1.04 14.23
N SER A 469 -15.90 1.21 15.23
CA SER A 469 -14.45 1.12 15.04
C SER A 469 -14.01 -0.23 14.48
N TYR A 470 -14.49 -1.32 15.08
CA TYR A 470 -14.15 -2.69 14.66
C TYR A 470 -14.70 -3.06 13.27
N SER A 471 -15.43 -2.17 12.61
CA SER A 471 -15.82 -2.33 11.21
C SER A 471 -14.78 -1.79 10.22
N TRP A 472 -13.83 -0.95 10.67
CA TRP A 472 -12.90 -0.11 9.88
C TRP A 472 -12.86 -0.41 8.37
N PRO A 473 -13.73 0.26 7.58
CA PRO A 473 -13.92 -0.07 6.17
C PRO A 473 -12.92 0.57 5.21
N PHE A 474 -12.10 1.51 5.68
CA PHE A 474 -11.23 2.34 4.84
C PHE A 474 -9.89 1.65 4.60
N SER A 475 -9.95 0.49 3.93
CA SER A 475 -8.79 -0.41 3.77
C SER A 475 -7.98 -0.18 2.48
N PHE A 476 -8.46 0.65 1.56
CA PHE A 476 -7.73 0.94 0.33
C PHE A 476 -6.59 1.94 0.57
N GLU A 477 -5.35 1.49 0.40
CA GLU A 477 -4.16 2.33 0.46
C GLU A 477 -3.73 2.78 -0.94
N LYS A 478 -3.46 4.08 -1.11
CA LYS A 478 -3.02 4.67 -2.38
C LYS A 478 -1.50 4.46 -2.60
N ASN A 479 -1.10 3.22 -2.90
CA ASN A 479 0.31 2.88 -3.17
C ASN A 479 0.66 3.04 -4.66
N ILE A 480 0.70 4.29 -5.15
CA ILE A 480 1.24 4.62 -6.48
C ILE A 480 2.37 5.62 -6.28
N ASP A 481 3.60 5.17 -6.52
CA ASP A 481 4.73 6.06 -6.59
C ASP A 481 4.71 6.89 -7.89
N LYS A 482 5.43 8.01 -7.91
CA LYS A 482 5.45 8.94 -9.05
C LYS A 482 6.18 8.39 -10.28
N ASN A 483 6.90 7.29 -10.16
CA ASN A 483 7.69 6.72 -11.26
C ASN A 483 6.83 5.84 -12.19
N SER A 484 7.44 5.23 -13.20
CA SER A 484 6.72 4.41 -14.20
C SER A 484 7.13 2.93 -14.15
N PHE A 485 7.68 2.47 -13.02
CA PHE A 485 8.07 1.07 -12.86
C PHE A 485 6.91 0.24 -12.31
N ILE A 486 6.22 -0.49 -13.19
CA ILE A 486 5.21 -1.47 -12.77
C ILE A 486 5.93 -2.75 -12.36
N LEU A 487 6.00 -3.00 -11.06
CA LEU A 487 6.54 -4.26 -10.53
C LEU A 487 5.59 -5.43 -10.82
N GLY A 488 4.29 -5.21 -10.59
CA GLY A 488 3.29 -6.27 -10.67
C GLY A 488 1.89 -5.75 -10.42
N LYS A 489 0.94 -6.67 -10.31
CA LYS A 489 -0.48 -6.36 -10.06
C LYS A 489 -1.01 -7.18 -8.89
N ASN A 490 -1.89 -6.59 -8.10
CA ASN A 490 -2.81 -7.33 -7.24
C ASN A 490 -4.21 -7.37 -7.90
N ASN A 491 -5.21 -7.92 -7.20
CA ASN A 491 -6.56 -8.03 -7.74
C ASN A 491 -7.26 -6.68 -8.00
N GLN A 492 -6.71 -5.56 -7.54
CA GLN A 492 -7.33 -4.23 -7.56
C GLN A 492 -6.52 -3.16 -8.29
N LYS A 493 -5.17 -3.26 -8.34
CA LYS A 493 -4.28 -2.22 -8.87
C LYS A 493 -2.93 -2.78 -9.35
N ALA A 494 -2.30 -2.03 -10.25
CA ALA A 494 -0.87 -2.13 -10.48
C ALA A 494 -0.07 -1.55 -9.29
N ALA A 495 1.05 -2.19 -8.98
CA ALA A 495 2.02 -1.70 -8.01
C ALA A 495 3.15 -0.99 -8.78
N ILE A 496 3.08 0.34 -8.74
CA ILE A 496 4.12 1.22 -9.24
C ILE A 496 5.10 1.46 -8.08
N LEU A 497 6.36 1.05 -8.27
CA LEU A 497 7.38 1.03 -7.21
C LEU A 497 8.56 1.92 -7.56
N ASP A 498 8.89 2.89 -6.71
CA ASP A 498 10.15 3.62 -6.78
C ASP A 498 11.09 3.23 -5.65
N ILE A 499 12.11 2.41 -5.96
CA ILE A 499 13.14 2.06 -4.97
C ILE A 499 14.03 3.24 -4.58
N TRP A 500 14.01 4.34 -5.34
CA TRP A 500 14.79 5.55 -5.07
C TRP A 500 14.04 6.59 -4.23
N LYS A 501 12.79 6.31 -3.87
CA LYS A 501 11.97 7.17 -3.01
C LYS A 501 12.67 7.43 -1.67
N ARG A 502 12.57 8.68 -1.19
CA ARG A 502 13.08 9.13 0.10
C ARG A 502 12.02 9.95 0.83
N ASP A 503 11.57 9.43 1.96
CA ASP A 503 10.62 10.06 2.87
C ASP A 503 10.86 9.55 4.30
N GLU A 504 9.99 9.89 5.24
CA GLU A 504 10.09 9.45 6.64
C GLU A 504 10.09 7.92 6.81
N LYS A 505 9.47 7.19 5.87
CA LYS A 505 9.38 5.71 5.89
C LYS A 505 10.46 5.02 5.04
N HIS A 506 11.03 5.72 4.05
CA HIS A 506 11.97 5.19 3.06
C HIS A 506 13.35 5.85 3.20
N THR A 507 14.25 5.20 3.94
CA THR A 507 15.55 5.78 4.34
C THR A 507 16.71 5.45 3.39
N ASN A 508 16.56 4.38 2.60
CA ASN A 508 17.56 3.89 1.64
C ASN A 508 16.90 3.12 0.49
N SER A 509 17.70 2.72 -0.51
CA SER A 509 17.24 2.00 -1.72
C SER A 509 17.60 0.52 -1.74
N ASN A 510 18.13 -0.01 -0.65
CA ASN A 510 18.65 -1.37 -0.65
C ASN A 510 17.51 -2.39 -0.71
N CYS A 511 17.73 -3.46 -1.46
CA CYS A 511 16.74 -4.50 -1.70
C CYS A 511 17.28 -5.87 -1.26
N VAL A 512 16.40 -6.72 -0.74
CA VAL A 512 16.69 -8.14 -0.54
C VAL A 512 15.55 -9.01 -1.08
N PHE A 513 15.93 -10.06 -1.81
CA PHE A 513 15.02 -11.06 -2.37
C PHE A 513 15.23 -12.40 -1.68
N PHE A 514 14.15 -12.92 -1.09
CA PHE A 514 14.09 -14.25 -0.50
C PHE A 514 13.16 -15.14 -1.32
N GLY A 515 13.55 -16.39 -1.52
CA GLY A 515 12.72 -17.38 -2.21
C GLY A 515 13.51 -18.63 -2.59
N THR A 516 12.83 -19.76 -2.68
CA THR A 516 13.44 -21.01 -3.15
C THR A 516 13.72 -20.96 -4.65
N SER A 517 14.55 -21.91 -5.12
CA SER A 517 14.88 -22.05 -6.53
C SER A 517 13.64 -22.14 -7.43
N GLY A 518 13.67 -21.49 -8.59
CA GLY A 518 12.61 -21.57 -9.59
C GLY A 518 11.37 -20.68 -9.35
N GLN A 519 11.32 -19.94 -8.24
CA GLN A 519 10.12 -19.14 -7.90
C GLN A 519 10.04 -17.77 -8.58
N GLY A 520 11.11 -17.36 -9.26
CA GLY A 520 11.17 -16.11 -10.02
C GLY A 520 11.97 -14.98 -9.35
N LYS A 521 12.88 -15.31 -8.42
CA LYS A 521 13.80 -14.34 -7.78
C LYS A 521 14.61 -13.58 -8.84
N THR A 522 15.41 -14.30 -9.61
CA THR A 522 16.27 -13.74 -10.65
C THR A 522 15.48 -12.98 -11.68
N SER A 523 14.33 -13.49 -12.13
CA SER A 523 13.45 -12.78 -13.09
C SER A 523 12.95 -11.44 -12.53
N SER A 524 12.60 -11.39 -11.24
CA SER A 524 12.17 -10.15 -10.58
C SER A 524 13.32 -9.15 -10.42
N ILE A 525 14.52 -9.65 -10.11
CA ILE A 525 15.75 -8.85 -10.03
C ILE A 525 16.10 -8.28 -11.40
N LYS A 526 16.11 -9.10 -12.46
CA LYS A 526 16.34 -8.68 -13.85
C LYS A 526 15.38 -7.55 -14.26
N LYS A 527 14.09 -7.66 -13.91
CA LYS A 527 13.09 -6.64 -14.20
C LYS A 527 13.40 -5.30 -13.51
N LEU A 528 13.75 -5.34 -12.22
CA LEU A 528 14.13 -4.14 -11.46
C LEU A 528 15.42 -3.48 -11.99
N ILE A 529 16.41 -4.30 -12.37
CA ILE A 529 17.67 -3.85 -12.97
C ILE A 529 17.41 -3.18 -14.31
N LEU A 530 16.61 -3.79 -15.17
CA LEU A 530 16.29 -3.28 -16.51
C LEU A 530 15.63 -1.90 -16.41
N ASP A 531 14.65 -1.75 -15.51
CA ASP A 531 14.01 -0.45 -15.26
C ASP A 531 15.00 0.59 -14.74
N SER A 532 15.83 0.21 -13.76
CA SER A 532 16.81 1.12 -13.16
C SER A 532 17.91 1.54 -14.15
N TYR A 533 18.37 0.62 -15.00
CA TYR A 533 19.37 0.92 -16.03
C TYR A 533 18.80 1.90 -17.06
N ILE A 534 17.60 1.62 -17.59
CA ILE A 534 17.01 2.36 -18.70
C ILE A 534 16.35 3.67 -18.24
N LYS A 535 15.43 3.62 -17.26
CA LYS A 535 14.62 4.78 -16.86
C LYS A 535 15.29 5.67 -15.81
N GLN A 536 16.19 5.12 -15.00
CA GLN A 536 16.84 5.84 -13.90
C GLN A 536 18.30 6.19 -14.20
N ASN A 537 18.82 5.84 -15.38
CA ASN A 537 20.21 6.03 -15.78
C ASN A 537 21.19 5.50 -14.71
N ALA A 538 20.88 4.35 -14.11
CA ALA A 538 21.75 3.71 -13.13
C ALA A 538 22.88 2.95 -13.84
N SER A 539 24.08 2.96 -13.27
CA SER A 539 25.11 1.98 -13.61
C SER A 539 24.85 0.70 -12.79
N VAL A 540 24.95 -0.46 -13.43
CA VAL A 540 24.66 -1.77 -12.86
C VAL A 540 25.93 -2.62 -12.86
N LEU A 541 26.21 -3.26 -11.73
CA LEU A 541 27.21 -4.30 -11.62
C LEU A 541 26.61 -5.53 -10.95
N ILE A 542 26.76 -6.70 -11.60
CA ILE A 542 26.19 -7.96 -11.14
C ILE A 542 27.31 -8.95 -10.83
N LEU A 543 27.31 -9.52 -9.63
CA LEU A 543 28.07 -10.72 -9.29
C LEU A 543 27.17 -11.94 -9.51
N ASP A 544 27.47 -12.72 -10.54
CA ASP A 544 26.64 -13.82 -11.01
C ASP A 544 27.34 -15.17 -10.82
N PRO A 545 27.07 -15.89 -9.72
CA PRO A 545 27.64 -17.20 -9.48
C PRO A 545 26.89 -18.34 -10.18
N GLN A 546 25.85 -18.07 -10.98
CA GLN A 546 25.03 -19.09 -11.64
C GLN A 546 24.95 -18.94 -13.16
N ARG A 547 25.48 -17.85 -13.73
CA ARG A 547 25.42 -17.48 -15.16
C ARG A 547 24.01 -17.14 -15.66
N GLU A 548 23.11 -16.70 -14.77
CA GLU A 548 21.73 -16.40 -15.14
C GLU A 548 21.56 -15.02 -15.80
N TYR A 549 22.52 -14.10 -15.67
CA TYR A 549 22.41 -12.72 -16.18
C TYR A 549 23.05 -12.51 -17.55
N THR A 550 23.77 -13.52 -18.05
CA THR A 550 24.42 -13.50 -19.36
C THR A 550 23.46 -13.20 -20.52
N SER A 551 22.16 -13.50 -20.37
CA SER A 551 21.14 -13.16 -21.37
C SER A 551 21.12 -11.66 -21.71
N PHE A 552 21.48 -10.78 -20.76
CA PHE A 552 21.55 -9.33 -20.98
C PHE A 552 22.52 -8.92 -22.10
N SER A 553 23.59 -9.68 -22.33
CA SER A 553 24.57 -9.35 -23.36
C SER A 553 24.06 -9.53 -24.79
N SER A 554 22.90 -10.18 -24.97
CA SER A 554 22.32 -10.38 -26.30
C SER A 554 21.53 -9.16 -26.80
N PHE A 555 21.17 -8.22 -25.92
CA PHE A 555 20.35 -7.05 -26.28
C PHE A 555 20.78 -5.74 -25.61
N LEU A 556 21.69 -5.76 -24.64
CA LEU A 556 22.34 -4.58 -24.08
C LEU A 556 23.86 -4.69 -24.27
N ASN A 557 24.52 -3.54 -24.36
CA ASN A 557 25.96 -3.38 -24.35
C ASN A 557 26.50 -3.65 -22.94
N THR A 558 26.56 -4.92 -22.58
CA THR A 558 27.10 -5.36 -21.28
C THR A 558 28.57 -5.74 -21.40
N SER A 559 29.37 -5.34 -20.42
CA SER A 559 30.70 -5.91 -20.21
C SER A 559 30.57 -7.22 -19.43
N LEU A 560 30.73 -8.35 -20.11
CA LEU A 560 30.81 -9.68 -19.50
C LEU A 560 32.26 -9.97 -19.10
N ILE A 561 32.50 -10.16 -17.81
CA ILE A 561 33.80 -10.49 -17.24
C ILE A 561 33.73 -11.91 -16.71
N ASP A 562 34.35 -12.86 -17.41
CA ASP A 562 34.52 -14.22 -16.93
C ASP A 562 35.82 -14.33 -16.10
N LEU A 563 35.66 -14.51 -14.79
CA LEU A 563 36.80 -14.66 -13.86
C LEU A 563 37.64 -15.91 -14.13
N SER A 564 37.09 -16.92 -14.80
CA SER A 564 37.81 -18.15 -15.15
C SER A 564 38.59 -18.03 -16.47
N SER A 565 38.47 -16.90 -17.18
CA SER A 565 39.15 -16.72 -18.46
C SER A 565 40.66 -16.54 -18.28
N ASN A 566 41.44 -17.21 -19.14
CA ASN A 566 42.91 -17.16 -19.11
C ASN A 566 43.51 -15.80 -19.53
N ASN A 567 42.69 -14.88 -20.04
CA ASN A 567 43.12 -13.57 -20.55
C ASN A 567 42.85 -12.43 -19.56
N MET A 568 42.36 -12.76 -18.37
CA MET A 568 42.06 -11.78 -17.32
C MET A 568 43.27 -11.57 -16.40
N SER A 569 43.56 -10.31 -16.12
CA SER A 569 44.51 -9.94 -15.06
C SER A 569 44.00 -8.76 -14.24
N LEU A 570 44.33 -8.80 -12.94
CA LEU A 570 44.07 -7.79 -11.93
C LEU A 570 45.41 -7.39 -11.31
N ASN A 571 45.86 -6.16 -11.54
CA ASN A 571 47.10 -5.67 -10.95
C ASN A 571 46.86 -5.18 -9.51
N PRO A 572 47.32 -5.89 -8.46
CA PRO A 572 47.16 -5.44 -7.08
C PRO A 572 47.99 -4.19 -6.73
N LEU A 573 48.97 -3.80 -7.56
CA LEU A 573 49.79 -2.61 -7.39
C LEU A 573 49.22 -1.36 -8.10
N GLN A 574 48.09 -1.49 -8.79
CA GLN A 574 47.41 -0.36 -9.43
C GLN A 574 46.69 0.51 -8.39
N ILE A 575 47.10 1.77 -8.27
CA ILE A 575 46.49 2.75 -7.36
C ILE A 575 45.09 3.13 -7.87
N SER A 576 44.14 3.24 -6.96
CA SER A 576 42.76 3.60 -7.30
C SER A 576 42.15 4.67 -6.39
N ALA A 577 40.97 5.16 -6.77
CA ALA A 577 40.30 6.26 -6.09
C ALA A 577 39.75 5.88 -4.71
N SER A 578 40.23 6.54 -3.67
CA SER A 578 39.67 6.46 -2.31
C SER A 578 38.83 7.71 -1.98
N LEU A 579 37.82 7.57 -1.12
CA LEU A 579 36.84 8.62 -0.79
C LEU A 579 37.25 9.63 0.29
N VAL A 580 38.50 9.64 0.74
CA VAL A 580 38.85 10.55 1.85
C VAL A 580 39.10 11.97 1.32
N ASP A 581 38.00 12.72 1.32
CA ASP A 581 37.80 14.16 1.13
C ASP A 581 38.07 14.80 -0.24
N ASN A 582 37.10 15.60 -0.66
CA ASN A 582 37.08 16.50 -1.82
C ASN A 582 38.13 17.64 -1.73
N GLN A 583 39.27 17.42 -1.08
CA GLN A 583 40.29 18.45 -0.87
C GLN A 583 41.68 17.95 -1.29
N LYS A 584 42.07 18.41 -2.50
CA LYS A 584 43.41 18.30 -3.13
C LYS A 584 43.86 16.86 -3.41
N ASN A 585 44.41 16.62 -4.60
CA ASN A 585 45.08 15.39 -5.00
C ASN A 585 46.16 15.01 -3.97
N ASN A 586 45.79 14.24 -2.94
CA ASN A 586 46.71 13.77 -1.93
C ASN A 586 47.23 12.40 -2.35
N ASN A 587 48.20 12.43 -3.27
CA ASN A 587 48.85 11.21 -3.78
C ASN A 587 49.42 10.35 -2.64
N LEU A 588 49.91 10.97 -1.55
CA LEU A 588 50.39 10.24 -0.38
C LEU A 588 49.29 9.40 0.28
N PHE A 589 48.07 9.93 0.38
CA PHE A 589 46.94 9.19 0.93
C PHE A 589 46.58 7.99 0.06
N LEU A 590 46.45 8.20 -1.26
CA LEU A 590 46.11 7.14 -2.22
C LEU A 590 47.16 6.02 -2.21
N ILE A 591 48.44 6.39 -2.19
CA ILE A 591 49.56 5.45 -2.09
C ILE A 591 49.50 4.66 -0.78
N ASN A 592 49.31 5.31 0.36
CA ASN A 592 49.26 4.63 1.66
C ASN A 592 48.06 3.67 1.74
N SER A 593 46.90 4.09 1.24
CA SER A 593 45.71 3.23 1.15
C SER A 593 45.96 2.02 0.24
N GLN A 594 46.64 2.22 -0.90
CA GLN A 594 46.97 1.13 -1.81
C GLN A 594 47.95 0.13 -1.18
N ILE A 595 48.97 0.61 -0.45
CA ILE A 595 49.92 -0.25 0.26
C ILE A 595 49.19 -1.09 1.31
N GLN A 596 48.31 -0.48 2.10
CA GLN A 596 47.51 -1.21 3.11
C GLN A 596 46.64 -2.29 2.45
N MET A 597 45.96 -1.95 1.35
CA MET A 597 45.17 -2.90 0.57
C MET A 597 46.03 -4.05 0.06
N PHE A 598 47.21 -3.76 -0.52
CA PHE A 598 48.13 -4.78 -1.04
C PHE A 598 48.61 -5.73 0.07
N LEU A 599 48.97 -5.21 1.25
CA LEU A 599 49.38 -6.03 2.39
C LEU A 599 48.25 -6.95 2.86
N GLN A 600 47.03 -6.42 2.94
CA GLN A 600 45.84 -7.23 3.30
C GLN A 600 45.56 -8.31 2.23
N TRP A 601 45.69 -7.97 0.96
CA TRP A 601 45.55 -8.92 -0.14
C TRP A 601 46.58 -10.05 -0.07
N ILE A 602 47.86 -9.74 0.20
CA ILE A 602 48.90 -10.76 0.40
C ILE A 602 48.60 -11.63 1.63
N LYS A 603 48.09 -11.06 2.73
CA LYS A 603 47.68 -11.84 3.92
C LYS A 603 46.61 -12.87 3.56
N ILE A 604 45.63 -12.49 2.74
CA ILE A 604 44.56 -13.40 2.28
C ILE A 604 45.15 -14.52 1.38
N LEU A 605 46.11 -14.18 0.53
CA LEU A 605 46.70 -15.13 -0.44
C LEU A 605 47.70 -16.12 0.19
N ASN A 606 48.52 -15.67 1.16
CA ASN A 606 49.65 -16.45 1.70
C ASN A 606 49.41 -16.96 3.14
N GLY A 607 48.50 -16.35 3.91
CA GLY A 607 48.23 -16.69 5.32
C GLY A 607 49.36 -16.37 6.31
N ASN A 608 50.62 -16.37 5.87
CA ASN A 608 51.84 -16.26 6.69
C ASN A 608 52.64 -14.98 6.38
N LEU A 609 52.04 -13.81 6.63
CA LEU A 609 52.72 -12.52 6.55
C LEU A 609 52.98 -12.00 7.98
N ASP A 610 54.23 -12.03 8.41
CA ASP A 610 54.67 -11.49 9.71
C ASP A 610 55.08 -10.02 9.60
N GLU A 611 55.27 -9.36 10.75
CA GLU A 611 55.58 -7.93 10.84
C GLU A 611 56.86 -7.57 10.05
N GLU A 612 57.85 -8.46 10.06
CA GLU A 612 59.10 -8.28 9.32
C GLU A 612 58.87 -8.27 7.80
N LYS A 613 58.13 -9.24 7.26
CA LYS A 613 57.80 -9.28 5.82
C LYS A 613 56.91 -8.11 5.42
N GLU A 614 55.97 -7.70 6.27
CA GLU A 614 55.15 -6.49 6.03
C GLU A 614 56.00 -5.24 5.89
N LEU A 615 56.99 -5.07 6.76
CA LEU A 615 57.92 -3.93 6.71
C LEU A 615 58.73 -3.94 5.41
N ILE A 616 59.30 -5.09 5.04
CA ILE A 616 60.08 -5.26 3.79
C ILE A 616 59.22 -4.92 2.57
N LEU A 617 57.98 -5.43 2.49
CA LEU A 617 57.07 -5.13 1.39
C LEU A 617 56.69 -3.65 1.35
N THR A 618 56.42 -3.05 2.51
CA THR A 618 56.12 -1.63 2.60
C THR A 618 57.28 -0.77 2.08
N MET A 619 58.52 -1.09 2.48
CA MET A 619 59.71 -0.39 1.98
C MET A 619 59.88 -0.56 0.47
N ALA A 620 59.76 -1.79 -0.04
CA ALA A 620 59.89 -2.08 -1.46
C ALA A 620 58.85 -1.32 -2.31
N ILE A 621 57.57 -1.35 -1.92
CA ILE A 621 56.49 -0.67 -2.65
C ILE A 621 56.67 0.84 -2.59
N LYS A 622 57.07 1.41 -1.45
CA LYS A 622 57.35 2.85 -1.34
C LYS A 622 58.48 3.29 -2.25
N ASN A 623 59.59 2.54 -2.28
CA ASN A 623 60.72 2.80 -3.18
C ASN A 623 60.31 2.68 -4.64
N MET A 624 59.52 1.66 -4.99
CA MET A 624 58.97 1.46 -6.32
C MET A 624 58.12 2.66 -6.76
N TYR A 625 57.11 3.04 -5.98
CA TYR A 625 56.24 4.18 -6.32
C TYR A 625 57.00 5.51 -6.37
N LYS A 626 58.06 5.67 -5.57
CA LYS A 626 58.96 6.84 -5.64
C LYS A 626 59.69 6.90 -6.97
N LYS A 627 60.22 5.77 -7.48
CA LYS A 627 60.88 5.68 -8.80
C LYS A 627 59.92 5.95 -9.96
N TYR A 628 58.65 5.59 -9.81
CA TYR A 628 57.59 5.90 -10.78
C TYR A 628 57.05 7.33 -10.70
N GLY A 629 57.56 8.16 -9.78
CA GLY A 629 57.15 9.56 -9.63
C GLY A 629 55.79 9.77 -8.95
N PHE A 630 55.16 8.73 -8.40
CA PHE A 630 53.78 8.82 -7.91
C PHE A 630 53.59 9.77 -6.72
N TYR A 631 54.66 10.12 -6.01
CA TYR A 631 54.62 11.10 -4.92
C TYR A 631 54.63 12.57 -5.39
N ASP A 632 54.87 12.83 -6.69
CA ASP A 632 54.81 14.19 -7.23
C ASP A 632 53.36 14.69 -7.26
N SER A 633 53.12 15.86 -6.68
CA SER A 633 51.80 16.51 -6.65
C SER A 633 51.28 16.92 -8.03
N ASN A 634 52.15 17.04 -9.03
CA ASN A 634 51.77 17.41 -10.40
C ASN A 634 51.16 16.25 -11.19
N ILE A 635 51.34 15.01 -10.74
CA ILE A 635 50.80 13.82 -11.41
C ILE A 635 49.44 13.48 -10.80
N ASN A 636 48.40 13.44 -11.63
CA ASN A 636 47.11 12.93 -11.21
C ASN A 636 47.09 11.40 -11.34
N LEU A 637 47.27 10.70 -10.21
CA LEU A 637 47.29 9.22 -10.19
C LEU A 637 45.98 8.59 -10.70
N LEU A 638 44.87 9.31 -10.66
CA LEU A 638 43.56 8.81 -11.06
C LEU A 638 43.34 8.81 -12.59
N GLU A 639 44.18 9.53 -13.34
CA GLU A 639 44.13 9.64 -14.80
C GLU A 639 45.11 8.68 -15.51
N LEU A 640 45.94 7.97 -14.74
CA LEU A 640 46.91 7.02 -15.29
C LEU A 640 46.22 5.82 -15.94
N LYS A 641 46.73 5.42 -17.10
CA LYS A 641 46.32 4.20 -17.81
C LYS A 641 46.88 2.96 -17.12
N ASN A 642 46.21 1.82 -17.25
CA ASN A 642 46.57 0.56 -16.59
C ASN A 642 48.03 0.12 -16.83
N HIS A 643 48.57 0.39 -18.03
CA HIS A 643 49.95 0.04 -18.40
C HIS A 643 51.03 0.94 -17.76
N GLN A 644 50.65 2.05 -17.11
CA GLN A 644 51.58 2.97 -16.43
C GLN A 644 51.87 2.55 -14.98
N PHE A 645 51.11 1.60 -14.44
CA PHE A 645 51.31 1.08 -13.10
C PHE A 645 52.33 -0.07 -13.08
N PRO A 646 53.18 -0.16 -12.05
CA PRO A 646 54.09 -1.29 -11.91
C PRO A 646 53.34 -2.61 -11.67
N ILE A 647 53.97 -3.72 -12.06
CA ILE A 647 53.49 -5.11 -11.82
C ILE A 647 54.39 -5.83 -10.80
N ILE A 648 54.02 -7.04 -10.38
CA ILE A 648 54.74 -7.81 -9.35
C ILE A 648 56.21 -8.05 -9.72
N ASP A 649 56.55 -8.21 -10.99
CA ASP A 649 57.96 -8.31 -11.43
C ASP A 649 58.82 -7.10 -11.01
N HIS A 650 58.23 -5.90 -11.08
CA HIS A 650 58.92 -4.69 -10.63
C HIS A 650 59.08 -4.69 -9.11
N LEU A 651 58.08 -5.16 -8.37
CA LEU A 651 58.18 -5.31 -6.92
C LEU A 651 59.26 -6.33 -6.54
N ILE A 652 59.37 -7.47 -7.24
CA ILE A 652 60.43 -8.48 -7.01
C ILE A 652 61.82 -7.86 -7.22
N ARG A 653 61.98 -7.05 -8.26
CA ARG A 653 63.22 -6.32 -8.53
C ARG A 653 63.54 -5.34 -7.40
N GLU A 654 62.54 -4.60 -6.92
CA GLU A 654 62.73 -3.67 -5.81
C GLU A 654 63.06 -4.40 -4.50
N ILE A 655 62.42 -5.54 -4.20
CA ILE A 655 62.79 -6.38 -3.05
C ILE A 655 64.25 -6.84 -3.16
N ARG A 656 64.71 -7.23 -4.36
CA ARG A 656 66.12 -7.64 -4.56
C ARG A 656 67.09 -6.50 -4.24
N LEU A 657 66.76 -5.29 -4.70
CA LEU A 657 67.59 -4.09 -4.58
C LEU A 657 67.43 -3.34 -3.24
N LEU A 658 66.59 -3.81 -2.32
CA LEU A 658 66.41 -3.17 -1.02
C LEU A 658 67.73 -3.17 -0.23
N GLU A 659 68.22 -1.99 0.09
CA GLU A 659 69.33 -1.74 1.00
C GLU A 659 68.78 -1.36 2.39
N PHE A 660 69.37 -1.91 3.45
CA PHE A 660 69.03 -1.57 4.83
C PHE A 660 69.94 -0.43 5.33
N LYS A 661 69.52 0.29 6.38
CA LYS A 661 70.25 1.49 6.83
C LYS A 661 71.62 1.15 7.44
N ASN A 662 71.78 -0.04 7.99
CA ASN A 662 73.02 -0.53 8.59
C ASN A 662 73.10 -2.07 8.59
N GLU A 663 74.29 -2.62 8.88
CA GLU A 663 74.54 -4.07 8.90
C GLU A 663 73.71 -4.82 9.96
N GLN A 664 73.29 -4.15 11.04
CA GLN A 664 72.48 -4.77 12.10
C GLN A 664 71.04 -5.00 11.63
N GLU A 665 70.45 -3.99 10.99
CA GLU A 665 69.11 -4.07 10.38
C GLU A 665 69.09 -5.13 9.27
N GLU A 666 70.16 -5.20 8.46
CA GLU A 666 70.29 -6.25 7.45
C GLU A 666 70.28 -7.65 8.06
N LYS A 667 71.06 -7.91 9.11
CA LYS A 667 71.08 -9.24 9.77
C LYS A 667 69.70 -9.67 10.31
N ILE A 668 68.89 -8.74 10.80
CA ILE A 668 67.55 -9.03 11.32
C ILE A 668 66.61 -9.41 10.18
N TYR A 669 66.58 -8.61 9.11
CA TYR A 669 65.58 -8.78 8.05
C TYR A 669 66.03 -9.68 6.89
N PHE A 670 67.30 -10.10 6.82
CA PHE A 670 67.85 -10.85 5.69
C PHE A 670 67.08 -12.13 5.39
N GLU A 671 66.81 -12.96 6.41
CA GLU A 671 66.12 -14.24 6.22
C GLU A 671 64.68 -14.02 5.73
N SER A 672 63.95 -13.08 6.35
CA SER A 672 62.59 -12.70 5.97
C SER A 672 62.54 -12.13 4.54
N LYS A 673 63.54 -11.33 4.14
CA LYS A 673 63.70 -10.79 2.77
C LYS A 673 63.87 -11.91 1.75
N ILE A 674 64.75 -12.88 2.01
CA ILE A 674 64.97 -14.02 1.10
C ILE A 674 63.72 -14.90 1.02
N LYS A 675 63.06 -15.19 2.15
CA LYS A 675 61.82 -16.00 2.17
C LYS A 675 60.71 -15.34 1.35
N ILE A 676 60.43 -14.06 1.56
CA ILE A 676 59.36 -13.37 0.83
C ILE A 676 59.72 -13.22 -0.66
N GLN A 677 60.98 -12.91 -0.97
CA GLN A 677 61.47 -12.85 -2.35
C GLN A 677 61.28 -14.19 -3.08
N ASN A 678 61.72 -15.29 -2.49
CA ASN A 678 61.58 -16.62 -3.08
C ASN A 678 60.10 -16.99 -3.25
N TRP A 679 59.25 -16.64 -2.29
CA TRP A 679 57.81 -16.87 -2.42
C TRP A 679 57.19 -16.10 -3.59
N PHE A 680 57.55 -14.81 -3.78
CA PHE A 680 57.07 -14.04 -4.93
C PHE A 680 57.59 -14.59 -6.26
N ILE A 681 58.87 -14.95 -6.34
CA ILE A 681 59.46 -15.55 -7.56
C ILE A 681 58.73 -16.85 -7.91
N THR A 682 58.57 -17.76 -6.96
CA THR A 682 57.93 -19.07 -7.19
C THR A 682 56.48 -18.93 -7.63
N ASN A 683 55.72 -18.00 -7.07
CA ASN A 683 54.27 -17.92 -7.32
C ASN A 683 53.87 -16.96 -8.44
N PHE A 684 54.65 -15.91 -8.71
CA PHE A 684 54.28 -14.86 -9.67
C PHE A 684 55.18 -14.80 -10.92
N THR A 685 56.27 -15.57 -10.97
CA THR A 685 57.16 -15.65 -12.15
C THR A 685 57.27 -17.09 -12.66
N ASN A 686 57.85 -17.29 -13.85
CA ASN A 686 58.19 -18.61 -14.38
C ASN A 686 57.03 -19.64 -14.40
N ASN A 687 55.85 -19.25 -14.88
CA ASN A 687 54.61 -20.04 -14.87
C ASN A 687 54.10 -20.38 -13.46
N GLY A 688 54.41 -19.54 -12.48
CA GLY A 688 53.89 -19.65 -11.11
C GLY A 688 52.36 -19.57 -11.05
N LEU A 689 51.80 -20.13 -9.99
CA LEU A 689 50.36 -20.31 -9.77
C LEU A 689 49.53 -19.03 -9.98
N TYR A 690 50.09 -17.88 -9.59
CA TYR A 690 49.40 -16.60 -9.51
C TYR A 690 49.79 -15.61 -10.63
N GLN A 691 50.79 -15.97 -11.44
CA GLN A 691 51.37 -15.08 -12.46
C GLN A 691 50.31 -14.54 -13.42
N LYS A 692 49.51 -15.43 -14.04
CA LYS A 692 48.55 -15.05 -15.09
C LYS A 692 47.55 -14.01 -14.59
N MET A 693 47.01 -14.24 -13.38
CA MET A 693 45.96 -13.41 -12.81
C MET A 693 46.49 -12.09 -12.25
N PHE A 694 47.65 -12.08 -11.60
CA PHE A 694 48.05 -10.92 -10.77
C PHE A 694 49.35 -10.23 -11.18
N ASN A 695 50.14 -10.79 -12.09
CA ASN A 695 51.40 -10.21 -12.55
C ASN A 695 51.34 -9.72 -14.00
N ASN A 696 50.24 -9.03 -14.34
CA ASN A 696 50.09 -8.27 -15.58
C ASN A 696 49.32 -6.98 -15.27
N HIS A 697 49.22 -6.10 -16.26
CA HIS A 697 48.37 -4.90 -16.12
C HIS A 697 46.89 -5.30 -16.14
N THR A 698 46.07 -4.61 -15.34
CA THR A 698 44.63 -4.88 -15.24
C THR A 698 43.99 -4.82 -16.63
N THR A 699 43.37 -5.91 -17.06
CA THR A 699 42.71 -6.01 -18.37
C THR A 699 41.22 -5.75 -18.30
N ILE A 700 40.65 -5.77 -17.09
CA ILE A 700 39.23 -5.52 -16.88
C ILE A 700 38.94 -4.03 -16.95
N ASP A 701 37.97 -3.68 -17.78
CA ASP A 701 37.43 -2.35 -17.84
C ASP A 701 36.04 -2.26 -17.21
N PHE A 702 35.97 -1.58 -16.07
CA PHE A 702 34.72 -1.27 -15.38
C PHE A 702 34.05 0.02 -15.90
N LEU A 703 34.54 0.64 -16.99
CA LEU A 703 33.96 1.84 -17.58
C LEU A 703 32.55 1.62 -18.13
N ASN A 704 32.21 0.40 -18.58
CA ASN A 704 30.87 0.12 -19.08
C ASN A 704 29.84 0.29 -17.96
N ASN A 705 28.72 0.97 -18.24
CA ASN A 705 27.66 1.20 -17.27
C ASN A 705 26.94 -0.07 -16.83
N PHE A 706 26.94 -1.13 -17.65
CA PHE A 706 26.38 -2.43 -17.32
C PHE A 706 27.49 -3.49 -17.31
N THR A 707 27.82 -4.03 -16.15
CA THR A 707 28.88 -5.03 -15.97
C THR A 707 28.33 -6.30 -15.32
N ILE A 708 28.66 -7.46 -15.88
CA ILE A 708 28.31 -8.76 -15.32
C ILE A 708 29.61 -9.51 -15.05
N ILE A 709 29.86 -9.86 -13.79
CA ILE A 709 31.01 -10.65 -13.36
C ILE A 709 30.52 -12.07 -13.12
N ASP A 710 30.92 -12.97 -14.01
CA ASP A 710 30.65 -14.39 -13.90
C ASP A 710 31.70 -15.07 -13.03
N THR A 711 31.25 -15.67 -11.94
CA THR A 711 32.13 -16.26 -10.92
C THR A 711 31.98 -17.77 -10.81
N LYS A 712 31.09 -18.40 -11.60
CA LYS A 712 30.65 -19.78 -11.38
C LYS A 712 31.81 -20.78 -11.46
N THR A 713 32.43 -20.85 -12.63
CA THR A 713 33.56 -21.75 -12.93
C THR A 713 34.81 -21.37 -12.15
N PHE A 714 34.94 -20.10 -11.77
CA PHE A 714 36.09 -19.60 -11.02
C PHE A 714 36.09 -20.10 -9.56
N VAL A 715 34.93 -20.10 -8.90
CA VAL A 715 34.79 -20.56 -7.51
C VAL A 715 34.92 -22.08 -7.41
N GLU A 716 34.37 -22.83 -8.37
CA GLU A 716 34.36 -24.30 -8.33
C GLU A 716 35.74 -24.94 -8.53
N ASN A 717 36.65 -24.29 -9.26
CA ASN A 717 37.90 -24.91 -9.75
C ASN A 717 39.18 -24.43 -9.05
N ASN A 718 39.09 -23.47 -8.12
CA ASN A 718 40.26 -22.84 -7.51
C ASN A 718 40.29 -22.99 -5.98
N SER A 719 41.48 -22.81 -5.38
CA SER A 719 41.61 -22.83 -3.91
C SER A 719 40.86 -21.65 -3.27
N VAL A 720 40.40 -21.86 -2.04
CA VAL A 720 39.62 -20.86 -1.28
C VAL A 720 40.42 -19.56 -1.10
N GLU A 721 41.73 -19.65 -0.86
CA GLU A 721 42.63 -18.49 -0.69
C GLU A 721 42.73 -17.67 -1.99
N PHE A 722 42.91 -18.34 -3.13
CA PHE A 722 43.01 -17.69 -4.44
C PHE A 722 41.69 -17.01 -4.83
N VAL A 723 40.56 -17.70 -4.59
CA VAL A 723 39.22 -17.17 -4.83
C VAL A 723 38.98 -15.93 -3.97
N ASN A 724 39.29 -16.02 -2.68
CA ASN A 724 39.11 -14.92 -1.73
C ASN A 724 39.99 -13.71 -2.06
N ALA A 725 41.26 -13.93 -2.39
CA ALA A 725 42.18 -12.87 -2.78
C ALA A 725 41.74 -12.18 -4.08
N SER A 726 41.19 -12.94 -5.04
CA SER A 726 40.63 -12.39 -6.28
C SER A 726 39.38 -11.56 -6.00
N PHE A 727 38.45 -12.06 -5.18
CA PHE A 727 37.27 -11.31 -4.77
C PHE A 727 37.61 -10.04 -4.01
N PHE A 728 38.64 -10.06 -3.17
CA PHE A 728 39.09 -8.86 -2.47
C PHE A 728 39.49 -7.73 -3.43
N LEU A 729 40.23 -8.06 -4.50
CA LEU A 729 40.58 -7.09 -5.54
C LEU A 729 39.36 -6.63 -6.36
N ILE A 730 38.45 -7.55 -6.70
CA ILE A 730 37.21 -7.20 -7.42
C ILE A 730 36.35 -6.25 -6.59
N ILE A 731 36.19 -6.54 -5.29
CA ILE A 731 35.50 -5.69 -4.32
C ILE A 731 36.11 -4.28 -4.29
N PHE A 732 37.44 -4.20 -4.26
CA PHE A 732 38.13 -2.91 -4.31
C PHE A 732 37.86 -2.15 -5.61
N LEU A 733 37.82 -2.84 -6.75
CA LEU A 733 37.46 -2.25 -8.04
C LEU A 733 35.98 -1.81 -8.11
N ILE A 734 35.07 -2.57 -7.49
CA ILE A 734 33.66 -2.17 -7.33
C ILE A 734 33.57 -0.89 -6.52
N GLN A 735 34.31 -0.77 -5.41
CA GLN A 735 34.35 0.45 -4.61
C GLN A 735 34.80 1.66 -5.44
N ASN A 736 35.82 1.49 -6.29
CA ASN A 736 36.27 2.54 -7.20
C ASN A 736 35.18 2.96 -8.19
N LYS A 737 34.42 2.00 -8.72
CA LYS A 737 33.29 2.26 -9.62
C LYS A 737 32.17 3.03 -8.92
N ILE A 738 31.82 2.65 -7.69
CA ILE A 738 30.88 3.39 -6.84
C ILE A 738 31.31 4.85 -6.72
N ASN A 739 32.59 5.08 -6.40
CA ASN A 739 33.14 6.41 -6.20
C ASN A 739 33.09 7.26 -7.49
N LYS A 740 33.50 6.69 -8.63
CA LYS A 740 33.45 7.37 -9.93
C LYS A 740 32.02 7.74 -10.33
N ASN A 741 31.06 6.83 -10.15
CA ASN A 741 29.65 7.10 -10.46
C ASN A 741 29.08 8.22 -9.58
N PHE A 742 29.44 8.23 -8.29
CA PHE A 742 29.03 9.30 -7.39
C PHE A 742 29.54 10.67 -7.83
N ILE A 743 30.82 10.78 -8.22
CA ILE A 743 31.41 12.01 -8.76
C ILE A 743 30.66 12.47 -10.03
N ASN A 744 30.24 11.51 -10.86
CA ASN A 744 29.50 11.79 -12.09
C ASN A 744 27.97 11.95 -11.88
N ASN A 745 27.50 12.09 -10.62
CA ASN A 745 26.08 12.18 -10.26
C ASN A 745 25.20 11.03 -10.82
N LYS A 746 25.80 9.85 -11.00
CA LYS A 746 25.14 8.67 -11.56
C LYS A 746 24.72 7.70 -10.46
N LYS A 747 23.48 7.21 -10.53
CA LYS A 747 23.00 6.15 -9.63
C LYS A 747 23.78 4.86 -9.86
N PHE A 748 23.98 4.06 -8.81
CA PHE A 748 24.69 2.79 -8.93
C PHE A 748 23.93 1.64 -8.26
N ILE A 749 23.89 0.48 -8.92
CA ILE A 749 23.29 -0.75 -8.39
C ILE A 749 24.34 -1.84 -8.35
N LEU A 750 24.60 -2.36 -7.16
CA LEU A 750 25.38 -3.57 -6.94
C LEU A 750 24.43 -4.74 -6.70
N VAL A 751 24.50 -5.76 -7.54
CA VAL A 751 23.70 -6.98 -7.41
C VAL A 751 24.62 -8.11 -6.98
N ILE A 752 24.28 -8.76 -5.87
CA ILE A 752 24.95 -9.97 -5.39
C ILE A 752 23.90 -11.06 -5.32
N ASP A 753 23.87 -11.89 -6.36
CA ASP A 753 22.96 -13.03 -6.41
C ASP A 753 23.54 -14.21 -5.64
N GLU A 754 22.68 -15.01 -5.01
CA GLU A 754 23.06 -16.12 -4.13
C GLU A 754 24.13 -15.74 -3.09
N LEU A 755 23.80 -14.74 -2.28
CA LEU A 755 24.62 -14.21 -1.19
C LEU A 755 25.24 -15.30 -0.29
N HIS A 756 24.54 -16.41 -0.05
CA HIS A 756 25.03 -17.52 0.76
C HIS A 756 26.33 -18.14 0.20
N LYS A 757 26.59 -18.06 -1.12
CA LYS A 757 27.85 -18.52 -1.73
C LYS A 757 29.06 -17.65 -1.39
N PHE A 758 28.83 -16.43 -0.93
CA PHE A 758 29.89 -15.46 -0.59
C PHE A 758 30.17 -15.41 0.91
N ILE A 759 29.51 -16.27 1.70
CA ILE A 759 29.62 -16.31 3.17
C ILE A 759 30.38 -17.57 3.55
N ASP A 760 31.60 -17.36 4.05
CA ASP A 760 32.45 -18.41 4.60
C ASP A 760 32.78 -18.07 6.05
N SER A 761 32.61 -19.03 6.97
CA SER A 761 33.01 -18.91 8.38
C SER A 761 34.50 -18.65 8.55
N ASN A 762 35.32 -19.08 7.59
CA ASN A 762 36.77 -18.98 7.64
C ASN A 762 37.31 -17.65 7.10
N ASN A 763 36.48 -16.85 6.40
CA ASN A 763 36.92 -15.56 5.86
C ASN A 763 35.81 -14.49 5.90
N LEU A 764 35.88 -13.65 6.94
CA LEU A 764 34.93 -12.56 7.16
C LEU A 764 35.11 -11.36 6.22
N THR A 765 36.12 -11.33 5.34
CA THR A 765 36.46 -10.15 4.55
C THR A 765 35.35 -9.76 3.55
N THR A 766 34.84 -10.72 2.78
CA THR A 766 33.74 -10.50 1.83
C THR A 766 32.45 -10.08 2.55
N LEU A 767 32.14 -10.74 3.66
CA LEU A 767 30.98 -10.39 4.49
C LEU A 767 31.13 -8.98 5.09
N ASN A 768 32.32 -8.60 5.53
CA ASN A 768 32.61 -7.25 6.04
C ASN A 768 32.40 -6.19 4.96
N PHE A 769 32.85 -6.46 3.73
CA PHE A 769 32.57 -5.57 2.60
C PHE A 769 31.07 -5.42 2.37
N ILE A 770 30.32 -6.51 2.27
CA ILE A 770 28.87 -6.47 2.03
C ILE A 770 28.17 -5.69 3.15
N PHE A 771 28.54 -5.94 4.41
CA PHE A 771 28.06 -5.19 5.57
C PHE A 771 28.37 -3.68 5.48
N GLN A 772 29.60 -3.30 5.17
CA GLN A 772 30.01 -1.90 5.05
C GLN A 772 29.30 -1.22 3.87
N THR A 773 29.26 -1.86 2.71
CA THR A 773 28.59 -1.37 1.51
C THR A 773 27.10 -1.18 1.78
N THR A 774 26.43 -2.15 2.40
CA THR A 774 24.99 -2.04 2.72
C THR A 774 24.70 -0.80 3.59
N LYS A 775 25.57 -0.48 4.55
CA LYS A 775 25.42 0.71 5.43
C LYS A 775 25.76 2.04 4.74
N THR A 776 26.69 2.03 3.78
CA THR A 776 27.31 3.25 3.24
C THR A 776 26.86 3.60 1.82
N ILE A 777 26.43 2.63 1.00
CA ILE A 777 26.11 2.80 -0.42
C ILE A 777 25.04 3.86 -0.67
N ARG A 778 24.11 4.05 0.28
CA ARG A 778 23.09 5.12 0.21
C ARG A 778 23.68 6.53 0.14
N LYS A 779 24.87 6.76 0.70
CA LYS A 779 25.58 8.05 0.65
C LYS A 779 26.17 8.32 -0.74
N PHE A 780 26.31 7.28 -1.56
CA PHE A 780 26.88 7.34 -2.92
C PHE A 780 25.80 7.25 -4.01
N ASN A 781 24.56 7.64 -3.68
CA ASN A 781 23.40 7.51 -4.56
C ASN A 781 23.25 6.09 -5.14
N GLY A 782 23.60 5.08 -4.34
CA GLY A 782 23.59 3.69 -4.75
C GLY A 782 22.62 2.81 -3.98
N SER A 783 22.38 1.63 -4.54
CA SER A 783 21.59 0.55 -3.96
C SER A 783 22.37 -0.76 -4.04
N ILE A 784 22.24 -1.58 -2.99
CA ILE A 784 22.65 -2.98 -3.04
C ILE A 784 21.41 -3.86 -3.14
N ILE A 785 21.43 -4.82 -4.06
CA ILE A 785 20.40 -5.86 -4.24
C ILE A 785 21.02 -7.19 -3.86
N LEU A 786 20.51 -7.80 -2.80
CA LEU A 786 20.93 -9.13 -2.35
C LEU A 786 19.84 -10.16 -2.63
N SER A 787 20.26 -11.39 -2.95
CA SER A 787 19.38 -12.52 -3.14
C SER A 787 19.89 -13.75 -2.39
N THR A 788 19.00 -14.52 -1.77
CA THR A 788 19.39 -15.80 -1.17
C THR A 788 18.25 -16.82 -1.19
N GLN A 789 18.59 -18.11 -1.35
CA GLN A 789 17.67 -19.24 -1.18
C GLN A 789 17.72 -19.81 0.23
N ASN A 790 18.91 -19.88 0.83
CA ASN A 790 19.14 -20.54 2.12
C ASN A 790 19.41 -19.48 3.19
N ILE A 791 18.44 -19.21 4.06
CA ILE A 791 18.67 -18.30 5.19
C ILE A 791 19.45 -18.99 6.33
N ASN A 792 19.39 -20.33 6.41
CA ASN A 792 20.07 -21.10 7.46
C ASN A 792 21.60 -21.00 7.39
N ASP A 793 22.17 -20.80 6.21
CA ASP A 793 23.63 -20.67 6.02
C ASP A 793 24.20 -19.43 6.73
N PHE A 794 23.35 -18.44 7.03
CA PHE A 794 23.74 -17.23 7.75
C PHE A 794 23.80 -17.41 9.27
N ALA A 795 23.42 -18.59 9.77
CA ALA A 795 23.22 -18.87 11.18
C ALA A 795 24.31 -19.73 11.82
N LEU A 796 25.37 -20.03 11.07
CA LEU A 796 26.40 -21.00 11.46
C LEU A 796 27.26 -20.52 12.65
N SER A 797 27.34 -19.21 12.92
CA SER A 797 28.04 -18.66 14.09
C SER A 797 27.41 -17.36 14.60
N LYS A 798 27.63 -17.03 15.89
CA LYS A 798 27.10 -15.80 16.51
C LYS A 798 27.54 -14.52 15.81
N ASP A 799 28.80 -14.46 15.37
CA ASP A 799 29.34 -13.29 14.66
C ASP A 799 28.75 -13.12 13.25
N LEU A 800 28.52 -14.24 12.55
CA LEU A 800 27.84 -14.26 11.26
C LEU A 800 26.38 -13.80 11.42
N ILE A 801 25.69 -14.27 12.46
CA ILE A 801 24.32 -13.84 12.79
C ILE A 801 24.27 -12.34 13.00
N ASN A 802 25.12 -11.77 13.87
CA ASN A 802 25.09 -10.33 14.17
C ASN A 802 25.32 -9.46 12.93
N LYS A 803 26.27 -9.83 12.06
CA LYS A 803 26.52 -9.09 10.80
C LYS A 803 25.39 -9.26 9.80
N THR A 804 24.85 -10.46 9.67
CA THR A 804 23.72 -10.73 8.77
C THR A 804 22.48 -9.97 9.22
N GLN A 805 22.17 -9.98 10.52
CA GLN A 805 21.08 -9.21 11.09
C GLN A 805 21.23 -7.72 10.74
N ALA A 806 22.44 -7.18 10.88
CA ALA A 806 22.70 -5.80 10.52
C ALA A 806 22.58 -5.54 9.02
N ILE A 807 23.02 -6.45 8.14
CA ILE A 807 22.80 -6.33 6.68
C ILE A 807 21.29 -6.28 6.39
N LEU A 808 20.55 -7.28 6.87
CA LEU A 808 19.12 -7.44 6.58
C LEU A 808 18.25 -6.33 7.18
N LYS A 809 18.59 -5.82 8.37
CA LYS A 809 17.91 -4.66 8.97
C LYS A 809 18.16 -3.36 8.21
N ASN A 810 19.27 -3.25 7.49
CA ASN A 810 19.57 -2.09 6.62
C ASN A 810 19.01 -2.24 5.19
N MET A 811 18.24 -3.29 4.92
CA MET A 811 17.46 -3.40 3.68
C MET A 811 16.14 -2.66 3.82
N GLN A 812 15.88 -1.70 2.94
CA GLN A 812 14.59 -1.02 2.90
C GLN A 812 13.54 -1.97 2.33
N TYR A 813 13.69 -2.34 1.07
CA TYR A 813 12.73 -3.14 0.32
C TYR A 813 13.02 -4.63 0.49
N LYS A 814 12.01 -5.39 0.93
CA LYS A 814 12.14 -6.83 1.15
C LYS A 814 11.10 -7.55 0.31
N PHE A 815 11.57 -8.44 -0.55
CA PHE A 815 10.75 -9.22 -1.46
C PHE A 815 10.76 -10.67 -1.01
N PHE A 816 9.59 -11.18 -0.64
CA PHE A 816 9.40 -12.57 -0.22
C PHE A 816 8.61 -13.30 -1.29
N LEU A 817 9.30 -14.16 -2.04
CA LEU A 817 8.67 -15.16 -2.89
C LEU A 817 8.41 -16.42 -2.04
N HIS A 818 8.05 -17.53 -2.66
CA HIS A 818 7.80 -18.77 -1.92
C HIS A 818 9.01 -19.22 -1.08
N LEU A 819 8.75 -19.49 0.20
CA LEU A 819 9.71 -19.97 1.19
C LEU A 819 9.08 -21.10 2.03
N PRO A 820 9.87 -22.12 2.44
CA PRO A 820 9.42 -23.14 3.36
C PRO A 820 9.27 -22.56 4.78
N GLY A 821 8.51 -23.26 5.63
CA GLY A 821 8.15 -22.78 6.95
C GLY A 821 9.34 -22.52 7.88
N ASP A 822 10.39 -23.33 7.79
CA ASP A 822 11.57 -23.18 8.65
C ASP A 822 12.41 -21.95 8.27
N ASP A 823 12.51 -21.62 6.99
CA ASP A 823 13.16 -20.38 6.53
C ASP A 823 12.40 -19.13 6.99
N ILE A 824 11.06 -19.18 7.00
CA ILE A 824 10.22 -18.09 7.51
C ILE A 824 10.46 -17.87 9.01
N LYS A 825 10.51 -18.96 9.80
CA LYS A 825 10.86 -18.87 11.23
C LYS A 825 12.22 -18.24 11.41
N MET A 826 13.19 -18.64 10.58
CA MET A 826 14.55 -18.14 10.68
C MET A 826 14.66 -16.65 10.34
N ILE A 827 13.98 -16.20 9.29
CA ILE A 827 13.84 -14.78 8.96
C ILE A 827 13.31 -14.01 10.17
N ASN A 828 12.20 -14.48 10.76
CA ASN A 828 11.61 -13.82 11.93
C ASN A 828 12.58 -13.75 13.13
N GLN A 829 13.34 -14.82 13.39
CA GLN A 829 14.36 -14.86 14.43
C GLN A 829 15.53 -13.89 14.16
N ILE A 830 15.98 -13.77 12.92
CA ILE A 830 17.04 -12.83 12.53
C ILE A 830 16.57 -11.38 12.75
N PHE A 831 15.34 -11.04 12.37
CA PHE A 831 14.84 -9.69 12.55
C PHE A 831 14.55 -9.39 14.04
N ASN A 832 14.00 -10.36 14.78
CA ASN A 832 13.65 -10.24 16.19
C ASN A 832 14.22 -11.38 17.03
N PRO A 833 15.52 -11.33 17.39
CA PRO A 833 16.18 -12.39 18.15
C PRO A 833 15.68 -12.53 19.59
N LEU A 834 15.01 -11.51 20.11
CA LEU A 834 14.41 -11.49 21.45
C LEU A 834 12.95 -11.99 21.46
N SER A 835 12.35 -12.28 20.29
CA SER A 835 11.04 -12.92 20.30
C SER A 835 11.21 -14.36 20.75
N ASN A 836 10.77 -14.65 21.97
CA ASN A 836 10.52 -16.03 22.36
C ASN A 836 9.57 -16.64 21.32
N ALA A 837 9.75 -17.91 20.94
CA ALA A 837 8.93 -18.58 19.94
C ALA A 837 7.41 -18.52 20.22
N GLU A 838 7.01 -18.14 21.44
CA GLU A 838 5.63 -17.96 21.90
C GLU A 838 5.02 -16.58 21.55
N ASN A 839 5.83 -15.53 21.34
CA ASN A 839 5.34 -14.17 21.04
C ASN A 839 5.37 -13.89 19.53
N GLU A 840 4.48 -14.55 18.78
CA GLU A 840 4.29 -14.39 17.33
C GLU A 840 4.00 -12.93 16.90
N GLU A 841 3.59 -12.08 17.84
CA GLU A 841 3.09 -10.72 17.60
C GLU A 841 4.16 -9.71 17.22
N THR A 842 5.44 -10.02 17.47
CA THR A 842 6.57 -9.14 17.09
C THR A 842 7.22 -9.55 15.77
N ASN A 843 6.78 -10.64 15.13
CA ASN A 843 7.40 -11.14 13.92
C ASN A 843 7.29 -10.17 12.74
N LEU A 844 8.35 -10.10 11.91
CA LEU A 844 8.34 -9.32 10.67
C LEU A 844 7.26 -9.84 9.72
N LEU A 845 7.26 -11.16 9.50
CA LEU A 845 6.22 -11.89 8.76
C LEU A 845 5.25 -12.49 9.77
N ASN A 846 4.02 -11.99 9.76
CA ASN A 846 2.98 -12.50 10.63
C ASN A 846 2.37 -13.79 10.09
N LYS A 847 1.37 -14.33 10.79
CA LYS A 847 0.75 -15.60 10.40
C LYS A 847 0.12 -15.56 9.00
N PHE A 848 -0.51 -14.44 8.63
CA PHE A 848 -1.11 -14.26 7.31
C PHE A 848 -0.03 -14.14 6.23
N ASP A 849 0.99 -13.31 6.46
CA ASP A 849 2.13 -13.15 5.57
C ASP A 849 2.84 -14.49 5.33
N SER A 850 3.09 -15.22 6.42
CA SER A 850 3.74 -16.52 6.42
C SER A 850 2.92 -17.53 5.62
N GLN A 851 1.59 -17.55 5.77
CA GLN A 851 0.71 -18.41 4.98
C GLN A 851 0.69 -18.04 3.50
N PHE A 852 0.71 -16.74 3.17
CA PHE A 852 0.81 -16.30 1.78
C PHE A 852 2.14 -16.74 1.17
N VAL A 853 3.25 -16.46 1.85
CA VAL A 853 4.62 -16.80 1.42
C VAL A 853 4.77 -18.32 1.26
N LEU A 854 4.28 -19.12 2.21
CA LEU A 854 4.27 -20.59 2.11
C LEU A 854 3.49 -21.10 0.89
N ASN A 855 2.39 -20.46 0.53
CA ASN A 855 1.52 -20.90 -0.56
C ASN A 855 1.72 -20.12 -1.88
N ALA A 856 2.70 -19.22 -1.92
CA ALA A 856 2.96 -18.38 -3.07
C ALA A 856 3.32 -19.25 -4.30
N LYS A 857 2.63 -19.01 -5.40
CA LYS A 857 2.95 -19.62 -6.70
C LYS A 857 4.11 -18.87 -7.36
N ARG A 858 4.73 -19.48 -8.37
CA ARG A 858 5.78 -18.85 -9.18
C ARG A 858 5.35 -17.45 -9.65
N GLY A 859 6.18 -16.45 -9.36
CA GLY A 859 5.94 -15.04 -9.67
C GLY A 859 4.98 -14.30 -8.73
N GLN A 860 4.44 -14.94 -7.69
CA GLN A 860 3.79 -14.25 -6.59
C GLN A 860 4.83 -13.85 -5.54
N LEU A 861 4.71 -12.63 -5.01
CA LEU A 861 5.57 -12.13 -3.96
C LEU A 861 4.82 -11.24 -2.97
N LEU A 862 5.34 -11.19 -1.75
CA LEU A 862 5.04 -10.18 -0.76
C LEU A 862 6.17 -9.14 -0.78
N LEU A 863 5.82 -7.90 -1.06
CA LEU A 863 6.71 -6.75 -0.97
C LEU A 863 6.46 -6.01 0.35
N LEU A 864 7.51 -5.87 1.14
CA LEU A 864 7.60 -4.96 2.28
C LEU A 864 8.40 -3.73 1.85
N SER A 865 7.72 -2.60 1.60
CA SER A 865 8.37 -1.32 1.23
C SER A 865 8.84 -0.54 2.45
N SER A 866 8.09 -0.63 3.55
CA SER A 866 8.44 -0.17 4.89
C SER A 866 7.94 -1.18 5.93
N PHE A 867 8.22 -0.97 7.23
CA PHE A 867 7.79 -1.90 8.28
C PHE A 867 6.27 -2.14 8.28
N ASN A 868 5.49 -1.13 7.88
CA ASN A 868 4.02 -1.15 7.94
C ASN A 868 3.35 -1.28 6.57
N GLU A 869 4.09 -1.26 5.46
CA GLU A 869 3.52 -1.28 4.10
C GLU A 869 3.81 -2.62 3.42
N LYS A 870 2.79 -3.47 3.39
CA LYS A 870 2.81 -4.82 2.85
C LYS A 870 1.96 -4.90 1.58
N ASN A 871 2.57 -5.30 0.47
CA ASN A 871 1.89 -5.45 -0.82
C ASN A 871 2.01 -6.90 -1.32
N PHE A 872 0.87 -7.58 -1.44
CA PHE A 872 0.77 -8.91 -2.04
C PHE A 872 0.54 -8.79 -3.53
N LEU A 873 1.49 -9.25 -4.34
CA LEU A 873 1.54 -8.96 -5.76
C LEU A 873 1.85 -10.20 -6.57
N ARG A 874 1.44 -10.20 -7.83
CA ARG A 874 2.01 -11.05 -8.87
C ARG A 874 2.84 -10.18 -9.78
N VAL A 875 4.12 -10.53 -9.95
CA VAL A 875 5.02 -9.82 -10.86
C VAL A 875 4.45 -9.88 -12.26
N ASN A 876 4.38 -8.72 -12.92
CA ASN A 876 3.90 -8.60 -14.28
C ASN A 876 5.09 -8.34 -15.21
N TYR A 877 5.07 -8.95 -16.39
CA TYR A 877 6.08 -8.73 -17.42
C TYR A 877 5.37 -8.29 -18.69
N ASN A 878 5.76 -7.14 -19.26
CA ASN A 878 5.27 -6.72 -20.57
C ASN A 878 5.90 -7.59 -21.69
N GLU A 879 5.43 -7.43 -22.93
CA GLU A 879 5.88 -8.29 -24.05
C GLU A 879 7.40 -8.25 -24.25
N TYR A 880 8.01 -7.07 -24.20
CA TYR A 880 9.47 -6.95 -24.33
C TYR A 880 10.20 -7.57 -23.13
N GLU A 881 9.71 -7.36 -21.90
CA GLU A 881 10.28 -7.99 -20.72
C GLU A 881 10.19 -9.52 -20.78
N LYS A 882 9.12 -10.11 -21.32
CA LYS A 882 9.02 -11.56 -21.50
C LYS A 882 10.09 -12.08 -22.45
N GLU A 883 10.29 -11.42 -23.58
CA GLU A 883 11.31 -11.79 -24.57
C GLU A 883 12.74 -11.75 -24.01
N VAL A 884 12.99 -10.84 -23.08
CA VAL A 884 14.32 -10.43 -22.66
C VAL A 884 14.72 -11.05 -21.31
N ILE A 885 13.74 -11.36 -20.47
CA ILE A 885 13.92 -11.87 -19.10
C ILE A 885 13.55 -13.35 -18.97
N LEU A 886 12.51 -13.81 -19.68
CA LEU A 886 11.93 -15.14 -19.50
C LEU A 886 12.30 -16.15 -20.57
N ASN A 887 12.68 -15.68 -21.76
CA ASN A 887 13.29 -16.49 -22.82
C ASN A 887 14.82 -16.47 -22.67
#